data_AF-A0A087A0R7-F1
#
_entry.id   AF-A0A087A0R7-F1
#
_cell.length_a   1.000
_cell.length_b   1.000
_cell.length_c   1.000
_cell.angle_alpha   90.00
_cell.angle_beta   90.00
_cell.angle_gamma   90.00
#
_symmetry.space_group_name_H-M   'P 1'
#
loop_
_entity.id
_entity.type
_entity.pdbx_description
1 polymer ?
#
loop_
_entity_poly.entity_id
_entity_poly.type
_entity_poly.pdbx_seq_one_letter_code
_entity_poly.pdbx_strand_id
1 'polypeptide(L)'
;MENPMSLKERFLKMTGNTSKWRAPLAGLASIAMLATMGVAATTANAASLENLSGRTFSVNVYNPDEPWKPITGFSYSRSWGYVLNPSANVSADPYASDSDGKVFDYFSYDKAGNNRIGDVLVVKGDTKVFAQYKTAVKVNIDFAGNGFNGAGDDVTVEIPKGESLTASEYQRALAKTAGLAKDSTGEPAAIGGKTFAGLTESRTAAGSNDDLYQGEALNADTNLYGRYDAEANLATVAFRGKGEADSAAVKRYTLNGNAFPKFRVPAKFNGVASWKLNSSTGSDYDFSAKVNHDTDVDAGKADVTLVASDEAGLRNVTVKYVYKNGATETGNTLADSSWDAANHIASYATTADQKPVKPVDPVAPNAVFTGWYTNPNADGTSHAVNWDAAISAQQGYKANGTLTLYAGWDTSHVAQLHYDMKYVDGGNQYEYVYAGSKHDLPAGLEEYYQTEAQKDALKGEYTSKTLVGWYLGDNGKDVVTSVTAPAAGESAKYTAVWSGSQSIRLNANSGKFDGQTYKWVTKTDSQRWQDVVVNPTRDGYTLTGWTYNGGSVNLYSGTYDLPSTAGFDNLPLPTTGSTVTLDAVWVLSAAQDIDAAFGAYPLANEGDAYKTPTFANKSADYKLAEKYAKTQESWNAYVDTVYGLKDEFHALYGLSGQEKIDAQKALAAKLQAAQDKLVDDKAPAGTTTVYRLFNPNEKRAGSHHYTASVYEYNALARKGWVREGVAFVTTSDGDPVYRAYNPNDGSHFYTLSKVEFNHAVKAGWRDEGIGFHVADTSKAPLYRIYNPNSGEHFYTTSKGEAKADIAKGWNDEGIAWNVIK
;
A
#
# COMPACT_ATOMS: atom_id res chain seq x y z
N MET A 1 -0.01 -41.49 25.41
CA MET A 1 -0.92 -40.66 24.61
C MET A 1 -0.82 -39.24 25.17
N GLU A 2 0.04 -38.43 24.58
CA GLU A 2 0.10 -36.98 24.82
C GLU A 2 -0.44 -36.31 23.56
N ASN A 3 -1.37 -35.37 23.73
CA ASN A 3 -1.91 -34.60 22.62
C ASN A 3 -0.85 -33.60 22.10
N PRO A 4 -0.72 -33.42 20.77
CA PRO A 4 0.17 -32.40 20.23
C PRO A 4 -0.40 -30.99 20.51
N MET A 5 0.40 -30.15 21.18
CA MET A 5 0.11 -28.73 21.39
C MET A 5 -0.13 -28.00 20.05
N SER A 6 -1.06 -27.07 20.06
CA SER A 6 -1.42 -26.28 18.88
C SER A 6 -0.33 -25.27 18.50
N LEU A 7 -0.26 -24.89 17.22
CA LEU A 7 0.66 -23.86 16.70
C LEU A 7 0.46 -22.50 17.40
N LYS A 8 -0.75 -22.22 17.88
CA LYS A 8 -1.10 -21.01 18.64
C LYS A 8 -0.44 -21.00 20.03
N GLU A 9 -0.36 -22.15 20.70
CA GLU A 9 0.30 -22.29 22.01
C GLU A 9 1.82 -22.23 21.92
N ARG A 10 2.41 -22.65 20.78
CA ARG A 10 3.84 -22.43 20.50
C ARG A 10 4.17 -20.95 20.26
N PHE A 11 3.29 -20.20 19.60
CA PHE A 11 3.53 -18.78 19.32
C PHE A 11 3.46 -17.91 20.59
N LEU A 12 2.55 -18.22 21.51
CA LEU A 12 2.42 -17.55 22.81
C LEU A 12 3.58 -17.82 23.79
N LYS A 13 4.40 -18.86 23.55
CA LYS A 13 5.57 -19.19 24.37
C LYS A 13 6.90 -18.65 23.82
N MET A 14 6.93 -18.15 22.58
CA MET A 14 8.16 -17.65 21.95
C MET A 14 8.34 -16.13 22.01
N THR A 15 7.28 -15.36 22.28
CA THR A 15 7.36 -13.92 22.54
C THR A 15 7.15 -13.65 24.03
N GLY A 16 8.22 -13.81 24.81
CA GLY A 16 8.22 -13.40 26.21
C GLY A 16 8.03 -11.89 26.33
N ASN A 17 6.78 -11.41 26.42
CA ASN A 17 6.46 -10.23 27.22
C ASN A 17 4.97 -10.19 27.60
N THR A 18 4.74 -10.35 28.90
CA THR A 18 3.45 -10.40 29.57
C THR A 18 2.88 -9.01 29.80
N SER A 19 1.58 -8.91 29.64
CA SER A 19 0.74 -7.81 30.06
C SER A 19 0.79 -7.59 31.59
N LYS A 20 0.91 -6.30 31.97
CA LYS A 20 0.49 -5.65 33.24
C LYS A 20 1.49 -5.46 34.42
N TRP A 21 1.82 -4.17 34.62
CA TRP A 21 1.85 -3.36 35.88
C TRP A 21 3.16 -3.24 36.73
N ARG A 22 3.83 -2.08 36.71
CA ARG A 22 3.77 -0.94 37.69
C ARG A 22 4.93 0.06 37.48
N ALA A 23 4.61 1.36 37.54
CA ALA A 23 5.51 2.52 37.43
C ALA A 23 6.46 2.71 38.65
N PRO A 24 7.46 3.61 38.54
CA PRO A 24 7.79 4.53 39.60
C PRO A 24 7.20 5.92 39.31
N LEU A 25 6.36 6.39 40.25
CA LEU A 25 6.00 7.79 40.45
C LEU A 25 7.26 8.63 40.72
N ALA A 26 7.51 9.65 39.91
CA ALA A 26 8.02 10.95 40.32
C ALA A 26 7.84 11.93 39.15
N GLY A 27 6.85 12.82 39.27
CA GLY A 27 6.48 13.77 38.22
C GLY A 27 4.99 14.12 38.13
N LEU A 28 4.15 13.68 39.07
CA LEU A 28 2.81 14.23 39.30
C LEU A 28 2.95 15.61 39.97
N ALA A 29 3.27 16.61 39.15
CA ALA A 29 3.12 18.04 39.45
C ALA A 29 3.06 18.86 38.14
N SER A 30 2.18 18.47 37.20
CA SER A 30 1.75 19.36 36.10
C SER A 30 0.31 19.13 35.61
N ILE A 31 -0.47 18.23 36.22
CA ILE A 31 -1.86 17.91 35.82
C ILE A 31 -2.87 18.94 36.39
N ALA A 32 -2.54 20.22 36.36
CA ALA A 32 -3.49 21.30 36.69
C ALA A 32 -3.30 22.59 35.89
N MET A 33 -2.39 22.63 34.90
CA MET A 33 -2.32 23.72 33.92
C MET A 33 -1.95 23.14 32.57
N LEU A 34 -2.73 23.51 31.53
CA LEU A 34 -2.57 23.19 30.10
C LEU A 34 -3.44 22.06 29.51
N ALA A 35 -4.69 21.96 29.98
CA ALA A 35 -5.82 21.48 29.16
C ALA A 35 -6.47 22.64 28.34
N THR A 36 -5.69 23.68 28.02
CA THR A 36 -6.17 24.91 27.36
C THR A 36 -5.22 25.45 26.27
N MET A 37 -4.46 24.57 25.61
CA MET A 37 -3.71 24.91 24.38
C MET A 37 -4.14 24.07 23.17
N GLY A 38 -5.39 23.61 23.16
CA GLY A 38 -6.13 23.32 21.91
C GLY A 38 -6.70 24.59 21.28
N VAL A 39 -6.07 25.74 21.56
CA VAL A 39 -6.46 27.06 21.05
C VAL A 39 -5.71 27.25 19.75
N ALA A 40 -6.44 27.06 18.66
CA ALA A 40 -6.22 27.78 17.40
C ALA A 40 -4.81 27.66 16.77
N ALA A 41 -4.69 26.76 15.79
CA ALA A 41 -4.08 27.20 14.53
C ALA A 41 -5.03 28.21 13.84
N THR A 42 -5.27 29.36 14.47
CA THR A 42 -6.00 30.50 13.89
C THR A 42 -5.25 31.79 14.18
N THR A 43 -4.16 32.01 13.47
CA THR A 43 -3.78 33.36 13.03
C THR A 43 -3.37 33.31 11.57
N ALA A 44 -4.35 33.09 10.71
CA ALA A 44 -4.09 33.08 9.29
C ALA A 44 -3.77 34.52 8.81
N ASN A 45 -2.47 34.76 8.58
CA ASN A 45 -1.74 35.51 7.53
C ASN A 45 -2.17 36.83 6.84
N ALA A 46 -1.18 37.66 6.46
CA ALA A 46 -1.05 38.21 5.10
C ALA A 46 0.29 38.89 4.70
N ALA A 47 0.83 38.53 3.51
CA ALA A 47 2.01 39.00 2.72
C ALA A 47 2.40 40.50 2.86
N SER A 48 3.70 40.90 2.90
CA SER A 48 4.56 40.96 1.68
C SER A 48 6.11 40.94 1.84
N LEU A 49 6.77 40.22 0.91
CA LEU A 49 7.97 40.66 0.17
C LEU A 49 7.96 40.21 -1.32
N GLU A 50 7.03 39.34 -1.74
CA GLU A 50 6.64 39.17 -3.14
C GLU A 50 5.22 39.72 -3.38
N ASN A 51 5.06 40.43 -4.49
CA ASN A 51 3.78 40.93 -4.97
C ASN A 51 2.88 39.74 -5.37
N LEU A 52 1.93 39.35 -4.51
CA LEU A 52 0.96 38.27 -4.80
C LEU A 52 -0.13 38.69 -5.80
N SER A 53 -0.04 39.88 -6.41
CA SER A 53 -1.02 40.28 -7.42
C SER A 53 -1.06 39.28 -8.57
N GLY A 54 -2.26 38.77 -8.85
CA GLY A 54 -2.50 37.84 -9.97
C GLY A 54 -2.25 36.35 -9.70
N ARG A 55 -1.94 35.91 -8.47
CA ARG A 55 -1.92 34.46 -8.16
C ARG A 55 -3.34 33.92 -7.95
N THR A 56 -3.62 32.75 -8.53
CA THR A 56 -4.87 31.99 -8.32
C THR A 56 -4.57 30.87 -7.34
N PHE A 57 -5.44 30.68 -6.35
CA PHE A 57 -5.33 29.61 -5.36
C PHE A 57 -6.57 28.72 -5.43
N SER A 58 -6.41 27.45 -5.11
CA SER A 58 -7.47 26.45 -5.18
C SER A 58 -7.80 25.87 -3.81
N VAL A 59 -9.09 25.66 -3.53
CA VAL A 59 -9.53 24.80 -2.43
C VAL A 59 -10.22 23.60 -3.01
N ASN A 60 -9.69 22.43 -2.68
CA ASN A 60 -10.20 21.15 -3.12
C ASN A 60 -10.83 20.43 -1.93
N VAL A 61 -12.13 20.14 -2.06
CA VAL A 61 -12.90 19.39 -1.05
C VAL A 61 -12.97 17.93 -1.46
N TYR A 62 -12.63 17.06 -0.51
CA TYR A 62 -12.59 15.62 -0.70
C TYR A 62 -13.58 14.93 0.22
N ASN A 63 -14.14 13.85 -0.29
CA ASN A 63 -14.84 12.85 0.50
C ASN A 63 -13.81 11.97 1.24
N PRO A 64 -13.94 11.72 2.57
CA PRO A 64 -13.08 10.78 3.31
C PRO A 64 -13.10 9.34 2.77
N ASP A 65 -14.21 8.91 2.17
CA ASP A 65 -14.35 7.62 1.49
C ASP A 65 -13.67 7.63 0.10
N GLU A 66 -13.59 8.80 -0.56
CA GLU A 66 -12.93 9.02 -1.86
C GLU A 66 -11.85 10.14 -1.84
N PRO A 67 -10.82 10.05 -0.97
CA PRO A 67 -9.87 11.14 -0.66
C PRO A 67 -8.94 11.55 -1.81
N TRP A 68 -9.02 10.86 -2.95
CA TRP A 68 -8.25 11.10 -4.17
C TRP A 68 -9.03 11.87 -5.24
N LYS A 69 -10.36 11.96 -5.12
CA LYS A 69 -11.22 12.65 -6.09
C LYS A 69 -11.72 13.94 -5.44
N PRO A 70 -11.22 15.12 -5.85
CA PRO A 70 -11.84 16.35 -5.42
C PRO A 70 -13.24 16.38 -6.00
N ILE A 71 -14.25 16.51 -5.14
CA ILE A 71 -15.65 16.60 -5.57
C ILE A 71 -15.95 18.01 -6.05
N THR A 72 -15.22 18.98 -5.52
CA THR A 72 -15.21 20.34 -6.04
C THR A 72 -13.85 20.97 -5.84
N GLY A 73 -13.31 21.54 -6.91
CA GLY A 73 -12.14 22.42 -6.88
C GLY A 73 -12.60 23.84 -7.16
N PHE A 74 -12.43 24.73 -6.20
CA PHE A 74 -12.74 26.15 -6.37
C PHE A 74 -11.46 26.90 -6.66
N SER A 75 -11.32 27.45 -7.87
CA SER A 75 -10.23 28.36 -8.22
C SER A 75 -10.61 29.78 -7.84
N TYR A 76 -9.94 30.33 -6.84
CA TYR A 76 -10.10 31.72 -6.42
C TYR A 76 -8.99 32.57 -7.01
N SER A 77 -9.39 33.42 -7.97
CA SER A 77 -8.55 34.45 -8.57
C SER A 77 -8.89 35.78 -7.89
N ARG A 78 -8.07 36.19 -6.92
CA ARG A 78 -7.95 37.59 -6.45
C ARG A 78 -6.78 37.70 -5.47
N SER A 79 -6.10 38.85 -5.53
CA SER A 79 -4.82 39.16 -4.86
C SER A 79 -4.79 39.11 -3.33
N TRP A 80 -5.84 38.65 -2.63
CA TRP A 80 -6.02 38.79 -1.18
C TRP A 80 -6.61 37.52 -0.58
N GLY A 81 -6.08 37.03 0.54
CA GLY A 81 -6.53 35.79 1.18
C GLY A 81 -8.03 35.80 1.49
N TYR A 82 -8.73 34.73 1.14
CA TYR A 82 -10.16 34.59 1.39
C TYR A 82 -10.39 33.77 2.65
N VAL A 83 -11.31 34.26 3.47
CA VAL A 83 -11.95 33.48 4.53
C VAL A 83 -13.03 32.66 3.83
N LEU A 84 -13.02 31.34 3.97
CA LEU A 84 -14.09 30.47 3.51
C LEU A 84 -14.79 29.93 4.74
N ASN A 85 -16.11 29.93 4.79
CA ASN A 85 -16.80 28.98 5.64
C ASN A 85 -17.11 27.78 4.78
N PRO A 86 -16.41 26.65 5.00
CA PRO A 86 -16.58 25.53 4.12
C PRO A 86 -18.01 24.95 4.19
N SER A 87 -18.80 25.18 5.26
CA SER A 87 -20.22 24.74 5.33
C SER A 87 -21.20 25.62 4.54
N ALA A 88 -20.83 26.85 4.18
CA ALA A 88 -21.68 27.80 3.46
C ALA A 88 -21.19 28.11 2.03
N ASN A 89 -19.88 27.97 1.79
CA ASN A 89 -19.22 28.34 0.53
C ASN A 89 -18.85 27.14 -0.36
N VAL A 90 -18.90 25.91 0.16
CA VAL A 90 -18.74 24.69 -0.64
C VAL A 90 -20.13 24.31 -1.15
N SER A 91 -20.46 24.72 -2.36
CA SER A 91 -21.81 24.55 -2.94
C SER A 91 -22.16 23.10 -3.34
N ALA A 92 -21.35 22.11 -2.99
CA ALA A 92 -21.61 20.71 -3.27
C ALA A 92 -21.20 19.90 -2.05
N ASP A 93 -22.17 19.49 -1.24
CA ASP A 93 -21.99 18.42 -0.29
C ASP A 93 -21.49 17.18 -1.06
N PRO A 94 -20.30 16.63 -0.75
CA PRO A 94 -19.83 15.33 -1.24
C PRO A 94 -20.85 14.20 -1.25
N TYR A 95 -21.84 14.29 -0.36
CA TYR A 95 -22.94 13.38 -0.14
C TYR A 95 -24.28 14.13 -0.26
N ALA A 96 -24.42 15.05 -1.22
CA ALA A 96 -25.67 15.78 -1.45
C ALA A 96 -26.86 14.89 -1.86
N SER A 97 -26.72 13.56 -1.88
CA SER A 97 -27.79 12.65 -2.26
C SER A 97 -28.62 12.28 -1.04
N ASP A 98 -29.95 12.39 -1.11
CA ASP A 98 -30.85 11.87 -0.07
C ASP A 98 -30.81 10.32 0.07
N SER A 99 -29.74 9.67 -0.41
CA SER A 99 -29.58 8.22 -0.57
C SER A 99 -28.30 7.64 0.05
N ASP A 100 -27.33 8.47 0.45
CA ASP A 100 -26.06 7.99 1.00
C ASP A 100 -26.09 7.73 2.51
N GLY A 101 -27.16 8.16 3.20
CA GLY A 101 -27.35 7.91 4.63
C GLY A 101 -26.35 8.66 5.49
N LYS A 102 -25.87 9.82 5.05
CA LYS A 102 -24.89 10.65 5.76
C LYS A 102 -25.34 12.10 5.80
N VAL A 103 -25.25 12.71 6.99
CA VAL A 103 -25.44 14.16 7.16
C VAL A 103 -24.09 14.79 7.45
N PHE A 104 -23.78 15.85 6.70
CA PHE A 104 -22.56 16.64 6.89
C PHE A 104 -22.43 17.13 8.34
N ASP A 105 -21.22 17.01 8.91
CA ASP A 105 -20.92 17.41 10.29
C ASP A 105 -19.91 18.57 10.35
N TYR A 106 -18.71 18.40 9.79
CA TYR A 106 -17.66 19.43 9.78
C TYR A 106 -16.60 19.17 8.70
N PHE A 107 -15.70 20.13 8.43
CA PHE A 107 -14.54 19.88 7.58
C PHE A 107 -13.29 19.61 8.42
N SER A 108 -12.32 18.89 7.89
CA SER A 108 -11.07 18.53 8.57
C SER A 108 -9.87 18.58 7.62
N TYR A 109 -8.66 18.78 8.16
CA TYR A 109 -7.43 18.76 7.36
C TYR A 109 -6.91 17.35 7.10
N ASP A 110 -7.39 16.35 7.85
CA ASP A 110 -7.07 14.94 7.68
C ASP A 110 -8.34 14.10 7.45
N LYS A 111 -8.16 12.88 6.95
CA LYS A 111 -9.28 11.99 6.65
C LYS A 111 -9.99 11.50 7.93
N ALA A 112 -9.27 11.33 9.02
CA ALA A 112 -9.79 10.77 10.26
C ALA A 112 -10.67 11.75 11.06
N GLY A 113 -10.68 13.03 10.69
CA GLY A 113 -11.46 14.07 11.36
C GLY A 113 -10.82 14.58 12.66
N ASN A 114 -9.58 14.19 12.96
CA ASN A 114 -8.92 14.55 14.21
C ASN A 114 -8.54 16.04 14.26
N ASN A 115 -8.19 16.60 13.11
CA ASN A 115 -7.87 18.01 12.92
C ASN A 115 -9.05 18.69 12.24
N ARG A 116 -10.15 18.83 13.00
CA ARG A 116 -11.34 19.59 12.61
C ARG A 116 -10.96 21.02 12.25
N ILE A 117 -11.35 21.42 11.04
CA ILE A 117 -11.39 22.82 10.63
C ILE A 117 -12.54 23.45 11.40
N GLY A 118 -12.28 24.58 12.05
CA GLY A 118 -13.32 25.35 12.71
C GLY A 118 -14.37 25.86 11.70
N ASP A 119 -15.25 26.75 12.13
CA ASP A 119 -16.34 27.27 11.28
C ASP A 119 -15.85 28.10 10.07
N VAL A 120 -14.53 28.27 9.94
CA VAL A 120 -13.84 28.96 8.85
C VAL A 120 -12.50 28.30 8.51
N LEU A 121 -12.22 28.34 7.22
CA LEU A 121 -11.00 27.99 6.54
C LEU A 121 -10.42 29.24 5.86
N VAL A 122 -9.24 29.70 6.24
CA VAL A 122 -8.59 30.81 5.54
C VAL A 122 -7.63 30.30 4.48
N VAL A 123 -7.85 30.69 3.22
CA VAL A 123 -7.13 30.18 2.05
C VAL A 123 -6.08 31.18 1.60
N LYS A 124 -4.81 30.79 1.71
CA LYS A 124 -3.66 31.63 1.38
C LYS A 124 -2.67 30.96 0.42
N GLY A 125 -3.07 29.79 -0.04
CA GLY A 125 -2.50 29.00 -1.12
C GLY A 125 -3.37 27.76 -1.34
N ASP A 126 -2.93 26.86 -2.22
CA ASP A 126 -3.72 25.67 -2.53
C ASP A 126 -3.95 24.83 -1.25
N THR A 127 -5.21 24.48 -1.00
CA THR A 127 -5.66 23.89 0.26
C THR A 127 -6.52 22.65 0.03
N LYS A 128 -6.16 21.55 0.70
CA LYS A 128 -6.90 20.28 0.71
C LYS A 128 -7.69 20.15 2.01
N VAL A 129 -8.98 19.80 1.90
CA VAL A 129 -9.86 19.57 3.06
C VAL A 129 -10.76 18.35 2.86
N PHE A 130 -11.13 17.68 3.95
CA PHE A 130 -12.01 16.51 3.97
C PHE A 130 -13.32 16.83 4.69
N ALA A 131 -14.46 16.58 4.05
CA ALA A 131 -15.77 16.74 4.65
C ALA A 131 -16.11 15.53 5.54
N GLN A 132 -16.45 15.75 6.81
CA GLN A 132 -16.79 14.71 7.78
C GLN A 132 -18.29 14.63 7.97
N TYR A 133 -18.78 13.43 8.28
CA TYR A 133 -20.21 13.11 8.25
C TYR A 133 -20.60 12.25 9.45
N LYS A 134 -21.85 12.42 9.89
CA LYS A 134 -22.52 11.49 10.81
C LYS A 134 -23.41 10.55 10.02
N THR A 135 -23.61 9.35 10.56
CA THR A 135 -24.66 8.44 10.07
C THR A 135 -26.01 9.12 10.22
N ALA A 136 -26.77 9.16 9.13
CA ALA A 136 -28.11 9.72 9.10
C ALA A 136 -29.17 8.64 9.33
N VAL A 137 -30.34 9.07 9.78
CA VAL A 137 -31.61 8.33 9.65
C VAL A 137 -32.58 9.17 8.84
N LYS A 138 -33.42 8.50 8.05
CA LYS A 138 -34.44 9.16 7.23
C LYS A 138 -35.72 9.33 8.01
N VAL A 139 -36.23 10.56 8.05
CA VAL A 139 -37.56 10.85 8.56
C VAL A 139 -38.44 11.20 7.37
N ASN A 140 -39.30 10.25 6.98
CA ASN A 140 -40.31 10.50 5.96
C ASN A 140 -41.52 11.12 6.66
N ILE A 141 -41.95 12.27 6.19
CA ILE A 141 -43.04 13.04 6.78
C ILE A 141 -44.13 13.21 5.73
N ASP A 142 -45.29 12.59 5.98
CA ASP A 142 -46.53 12.83 5.28
C ASP A 142 -47.34 13.82 6.10
N PHE A 143 -47.31 15.10 5.74
CA PHE A 143 -48.05 16.12 6.48
C PHE A 143 -49.57 16.04 6.29
N ALA A 144 -50.06 15.47 5.19
CA ALA A 144 -51.48 15.38 4.89
C ALA A 144 -52.17 14.21 5.61
N GLY A 145 -51.40 13.22 6.07
CA GLY A 145 -51.91 12.04 6.76
C GLY A 145 -52.72 11.11 5.85
N ASN A 146 -52.55 11.22 4.53
CA ASN A 146 -53.23 10.40 3.52
C ASN A 146 -52.45 9.08 3.23
N GLY A 147 -51.29 8.91 3.86
CA GLY A 147 -50.31 7.86 3.67
C GLY A 147 -49.40 8.16 2.49
N PHE A 148 -48.09 7.89 2.65
CA PHE A 148 -47.05 8.07 1.63
C PHE A 148 -47.48 7.52 0.27
N ASN A 149 -47.97 8.42 -0.57
CA ASN A 149 -48.55 8.09 -1.87
C ASN A 149 -47.74 8.73 -3.02
N GLY A 150 -46.65 9.43 -2.68
CA GLY A 150 -45.75 10.06 -3.63
C GLY A 150 -46.28 11.38 -4.19
N ALA A 151 -47.30 11.97 -3.58
CA ALA A 151 -47.70 13.34 -3.85
C ALA A 151 -46.70 14.33 -3.25
N GLY A 152 -46.69 15.57 -3.75
CA GLY A 152 -45.70 16.60 -3.38
C GLY A 152 -45.78 17.11 -1.93
N ASP A 153 -46.71 16.58 -1.13
CA ASP A 153 -46.88 16.79 0.31
C ASP A 153 -46.05 15.83 1.18
N ASP A 154 -45.54 14.74 0.61
CA ASP A 154 -44.57 13.83 1.25
C ASP A 154 -43.14 14.41 1.16
N VAL A 155 -42.44 14.51 2.29
CA VAL A 155 -41.04 14.98 2.33
C VAL A 155 -40.17 14.05 3.16
N THR A 156 -38.95 13.79 2.67
CA THR A 156 -37.92 13.13 3.46
C THR A 156 -36.93 14.17 3.97
N VAL A 157 -36.59 14.09 5.25
CA VAL A 157 -35.45 14.81 5.83
C VAL A 157 -34.49 13.81 6.44
N GLU A 158 -33.19 14.04 6.23
CA GLU A 158 -32.14 13.28 6.88
C GLU A 158 -31.69 14.01 8.14
N ILE A 159 -31.60 13.28 9.25
CA ILE A 159 -31.14 13.81 10.53
C ILE A 159 -30.02 12.92 11.10
N PRO A 160 -29.11 13.46 11.92
CA PRO A 160 -28.11 12.63 12.58
C PRO A 160 -28.75 11.55 13.46
N LYS A 161 -28.26 10.31 13.34
CA LYS A 161 -28.73 9.19 14.16
C LYS A 161 -28.55 9.46 15.65
N GLY A 162 -29.60 9.28 16.43
CA GLY A 162 -29.62 9.51 17.87
C GLY A 162 -29.96 10.95 18.28
N GLU A 163 -30.18 11.85 17.31
CA GLU A 163 -30.71 13.19 17.54
C GLU A 163 -32.23 13.23 17.27
N SER A 164 -32.90 14.30 17.71
CA SER A 164 -34.34 14.51 17.55
C SER A 164 -34.63 15.55 16.46
N LEU A 165 -35.82 15.51 15.87
CA LEU A 165 -36.24 16.53 14.91
C LEU A 165 -36.21 17.92 15.56
N THR A 166 -35.50 18.87 14.94
CA THR A 166 -35.40 20.26 15.41
C THR A 166 -36.47 21.15 14.77
N ALA A 167 -36.72 22.32 15.37
CA ALA A 167 -37.65 23.31 14.80
C ALA A 167 -37.22 23.75 13.39
N SER A 168 -35.92 23.95 13.16
CA SER A 168 -35.39 24.31 11.84
C SER A 168 -35.61 23.20 10.81
N GLU A 169 -35.42 21.93 11.16
CA GLU A 169 -35.67 20.80 10.27
C GLU A 169 -37.15 20.64 9.95
N TYR A 170 -38.02 20.76 10.96
CA TYR A 170 -39.47 20.73 10.78
C TYR A 170 -39.95 21.85 9.84
N GLN A 171 -39.44 23.08 10.01
CA GLN A 171 -39.79 24.20 9.13
C GLN A 171 -39.23 24.02 7.72
N ARG A 172 -38.01 23.47 7.56
CA ARG A 172 -37.47 23.12 6.24
C ARG A 172 -38.29 22.03 5.55
N ALA A 173 -38.72 21.02 6.30
CA ALA A 173 -39.60 19.96 5.80
C ALA A 173 -40.91 20.57 5.29
N LEU A 174 -41.58 21.40 6.10
CA LEU A 174 -42.77 22.13 5.70
C LEU A 174 -42.52 23.01 4.47
N ALA A 175 -41.38 23.70 4.36
CA ALA A 175 -41.07 24.54 3.20
C ALA A 175 -40.93 23.75 1.89
N LYS A 176 -40.48 22.48 1.97
CA LYS A 176 -40.27 21.59 0.82
C LYS A 176 -41.56 20.96 0.28
N THR A 177 -42.68 21.00 1.00
CA THR A 177 -43.95 20.39 0.54
C THR A 177 -44.57 21.19 -0.61
N ALA A 178 -44.43 20.71 -1.84
CA ALA A 178 -44.98 21.29 -3.06
C ALA A 178 -46.45 20.84 -3.25
N GLY A 179 -47.38 21.39 -2.47
CA GLY A 179 -48.82 21.13 -2.65
C GLY A 179 -49.65 21.15 -1.36
N LEU A 180 -49.00 21.11 -0.21
CA LEU A 180 -49.68 21.18 1.08
C LEU A 180 -50.24 22.59 1.33
N ALA A 181 -51.55 22.69 1.54
CA ALA A 181 -52.18 23.92 2.01
C ALA A 181 -51.75 24.22 3.45
N LYS A 182 -51.36 25.47 3.73
CA LYS A 182 -50.93 25.92 5.06
C LYS A 182 -51.87 27.01 5.57
N ASP A 183 -52.07 27.03 6.88
CA ASP A 183 -52.86 28.09 7.52
C ASP A 183 -52.05 29.40 7.68
N SER A 184 -52.70 30.44 8.21
CA SER A 184 -52.08 31.76 8.46
C SER A 184 -50.91 31.74 9.44
N THR A 185 -50.70 30.61 10.12
CA THR A 185 -49.68 30.41 11.13
C THR A 185 -48.52 29.54 10.63
N GLY A 186 -48.59 29.06 9.38
CA GLY A 186 -47.57 28.23 8.72
C GLY A 186 -47.64 26.74 9.03
N GLU A 187 -48.69 26.27 9.72
CA GLU A 187 -48.95 24.84 9.95
C GLU A 187 -49.81 24.25 8.82
N PRO A 188 -49.84 22.91 8.66
CA PRO A 188 -50.77 22.26 7.75
C PRO A 188 -52.21 22.72 7.98
N ALA A 189 -52.90 23.12 6.91
CA ALA A 189 -54.27 23.60 6.98
C ALA A 189 -55.23 22.48 7.41
N ALA A 190 -56.37 22.84 7.99
CA ALA A 190 -57.42 21.91 8.41
C ALA A 190 -57.93 21.05 7.24
N ILE A 191 -58.14 19.75 7.49
CA ILE A 191 -58.62 18.78 6.50
C ILE A 191 -59.92 18.15 7.01
N GLY A 192 -60.97 18.13 6.18
CA GLY A 192 -62.24 17.47 6.50
C GLY A 192 -62.92 18.00 7.78
N GLY A 193 -62.73 19.29 8.10
CA GLY A 193 -63.24 19.91 9.33
C GLY A 193 -62.46 19.57 10.60
N LYS A 194 -61.28 18.94 10.48
CA LYS A 194 -60.39 18.60 11.59
C LYS A 194 -59.13 19.45 11.57
N THR A 195 -58.57 19.71 12.75
CA THR A 195 -57.42 20.60 12.96
C THR A 195 -56.15 19.78 13.18
N PHE A 196 -55.02 20.28 12.67
CA PHE A 196 -53.72 19.62 12.78
C PHE A 196 -53.21 19.62 14.23
N ALA A 197 -53.07 18.44 14.81
CA ALA A 197 -52.62 18.21 16.18
C ALA A 197 -51.11 17.99 16.30
N GLY A 198 -50.45 17.53 15.23
CA GLY A 198 -49.01 17.23 15.23
C GLY A 198 -48.65 16.06 14.32
N LEU A 199 -47.44 15.53 14.51
CA LEU A 199 -46.94 14.35 13.81
C LEU A 199 -47.10 13.10 14.68
N THR A 200 -47.37 11.95 14.06
CA THR A 200 -47.54 10.64 14.71
C THR A 200 -46.80 9.55 13.94
N GLU A 201 -46.31 8.51 14.62
CA GLU A 201 -45.75 7.33 13.95
C GLU A 201 -46.84 6.38 13.41
N SER A 202 -48.10 6.58 13.81
CA SER A 202 -49.22 5.70 13.50
C SER A 202 -50.10 6.23 12.38
N ARG A 203 -50.19 5.47 11.29
CA ARG A 203 -51.04 5.80 10.15
C ARG A 203 -52.55 5.72 10.46
N THR A 204 -52.97 4.88 11.41
CA THR A 204 -54.37 4.43 11.54
C THR A 204 -55.08 4.89 12.81
N ALA A 205 -54.44 5.66 13.69
CA ALA A 205 -55.02 6.02 14.99
C ALA A 205 -56.08 7.13 14.89
N ALA A 206 -57.20 6.88 14.21
CA ALA A 206 -58.42 7.65 14.44
C ALA A 206 -58.99 7.26 15.82
N GLY A 207 -58.55 7.92 16.89
CA GLY A 207 -59.18 7.80 18.22
C GLY A 207 -58.29 7.41 19.41
N SER A 208 -56.99 7.15 19.21
CA SER A 208 -56.05 7.11 20.36
C SER A 208 -55.58 8.52 20.66
N ASN A 209 -55.82 8.98 21.88
CA ASN A 209 -55.35 10.28 22.36
C ASN A 209 -53.87 10.24 22.78
N ASP A 210 -53.06 9.22 22.53
CA ASP A 210 -51.70 9.10 23.13
C ASP A 210 -50.53 9.01 22.11
N ASP A 211 -50.75 9.35 20.84
CA ASP A 211 -49.87 8.90 19.74
C ASP A 211 -49.11 10.03 19.01
N LEU A 212 -48.70 11.11 19.68
CA LEU A 212 -47.91 12.17 19.04
C LEU A 212 -46.41 11.94 19.20
N TYR A 213 -45.64 12.20 18.14
CA TYR A 213 -44.19 12.30 18.21
C TYR A 213 -43.80 13.56 19.00
N GLN A 214 -43.23 13.37 20.18
CA GLN A 214 -42.91 14.43 21.14
C GLN A 214 -41.49 15.01 20.98
N GLY A 215 -40.71 14.52 20.00
CA GLY A 215 -39.30 14.91 19.82
C GLY A 215 -38.32 13.92 20.45
N GLU A 216 -38.69 12.65 20.54
CA GLU A 216 -37.78 11.59 21.00
C GLU A 216 -36.64 11.35 20.01
N ALA A 217 -35.49 10.84 20.49
CA ALA A 217 -34.31 10.59 19.65
C ALA A 217 -34.57 9.50 18.61
N LEU A 218 -34.18 9.77 17.36
CA LEU A 218 -34.47 8.90 16.23
C LEU A 218 -33.26 8.04 15.87
N ASN A 219 -33.42 6.72 16.01
CA ASN A 219 -32.32 5.73 15.88
C ASN A 219 -32.41 4.84 14.64
N ALA A 220 -33.51 4.94 13.90
CA ALA A 220 -33.76 4.22 12.65
C ALA A 220 -34.65 5.09 11.73
N ASP A 221 -34.72 4.70 10.46
CA ASP A 221 -35.63 5.35 9.50
C ASP A 221 -37.06 5.31 10.04
N THR A 222 -37.69 6.48 10.09
CA THR A 222 -38.97 6.70 10.78
C THR A 222 -39.95 7.36 9.85
N ASN A 223 -41.20 6.90 9.92
CA ASN A 223 -42.32 7.41 9.16
C ASN A 223 -43.23 8.20 10.09
N LEU A 224 -43.39 9.50 9.82
CA LEU A 224 -44.27 10.39 10.55
C LEU A 224 -45.44 10.81 9.65
N TYR A 225 -46.64 10.76 10.21
CA TYR A 225 -47.88 11.11 9.55
C TYR A 225 -48.53 12.31 10.25
N GLY A 226 -49.23 13.15 9.48
CA GLY A 226 -50.00 14.25 10.02
C GLY A 226 -51.23 13.76 10.77
N ARG A 227 -51.35 14.14 12.04
CA ARG A 227 -52.51 13.82 12.90
C ARG A 227 -53.50 14.97 12.89
N TYR A 228 -54.73 14.71 12.44
CA TYR A 228 -55.84 15.66 12.43
C TYR A 228 -56.99 15.16 13.30
N ASP A 229 -57.52 16.00 14.19
CA ASP A 229 -58.62 15.64 15.09
C ASP A 229 -59.68 16.74 15.21
N ALA A 230 -60.83 16.37 15.77
CA ALA A 230 -61.90 17.32 16.07
C ALA A 230 -61.46 18.26 17.20
N GLU A 231 -61.88 19.54 17.16
CA GLU A 231 -61.47 20.54 18.15
C GLU A 231 -61.74 20.12 19.60
N ALA A 232 -62.82 19.36 19.85
CA ALA A 232 -63.15 18.82 21.17
C ALA A 232 -62.10 17.85 21.76
N ASN A 233 -61.22 17.31 20.92
CA ASN A 233 -60.14 16.39 21.33
C ASN A 233 -58.77 17.08 21.38
N LEU A 234 -58.70 18.39 21.14
CA LEU A 234 -57.46 19.16 21.08
C LEU A 234 -57.32 20.08 22.28
N ALA A 235 -56.08 20.27 22.71
CA ALA A 235 -55.71 21.36 23.60
C ALA A 235 -54.96 22.44 22.82
N THR A 236 -55.22 23.69 23.14
CA THR A 236 -54.68 24.88 22.48
C THR A 236 -53.50 25.44 23.27
N VAL A 237 -52.37 25.61 22.59
CA VAL A 237 -51.16 26.24 23.14
C VAL A 237 -50.93 27.56 22.41
N ALA A 238 -51.02 28.67 23.14
CA ALA A 238 -50.76 30.01 22.63
C ALA A 238 -49.33 30.45 22.94
N PHE A 239 -48.58 30.87 21.93
CA PHE A 239 -47.22 31.40 22.08
C PHE A 239 -47.22 32.91 21.92
N ARG A 240 -46.72 33.64 22.92
CA ARG A 240 -46.58 35.10 22.87
C ARG A 240 -45.21 35.56 23.34
N GLY A 241 -44.74 36.66 22.78
CA GLY A 241 -43.56 37.36 23.26
C GLY A 241 -43.81 38.00 24.62
N LYS A 242 -42.73 38.27 25.36
CA LYS A 242 -42.81 38.99 26.63
C LYS A 242 -43.37 40.40 26.39
N GLY A 243 -44.48 40.73 27.04
CA GLY A 243 -45.14 42.03 26.89
C GLY A 243 -46.08 42.15 25.68
N GLU A 244 -46.23 41.09 24.87
CA GLU A 244 -47.27 41.06 23.83
C GLU A 244 -48.67 40.95 24.45
N ALA A 245 -49.63 41.65 23.84
CA ALA A 245 -51.04 41.45 24.11
C ALA A 245 -51.49 40.05 23.66
N ASP A 246 -52.52 39.50 24.32
CA ASP A 246 -53.05 38.16 24.00
C ASP A 246 -53.50 38.00 22.54
N SER A 247 -53.92 39.11 21.90
CA SER A 247 -54.31 39.13 20.49
C SER A 247 -53.15 38.88 19.52
N ALA A 248 -51.89 39.00 19.95
CA ALA A 248 -50.69 38.76 19.13
C ALA A 248 -50.15 37.32 19.27
N ALA A 249 -50.77 36.51 20.13
CA ALA A 249 -50.35 35.14 20.37
C ALA A 249 -50.59 34.26 19.13
N VAL A 250 -49.60 33.43 18.78
CA VAL A 250 -49.74 32.40 17.75
C VAL A 250 -50.24 31.13 18.41
N LYS A 251 -51.41 30.66 17.98
CA LYS A 251 -52.02 29.43 18.50
C LYS A 251 -51.51 28.21 17.73
N ARG A 252 -51.26 27.14 18.47
CA ARG A 252 -50.95 25.80 18.00
C ARG A 252 -51.82 24.81 18.76
N TYR A 253 -51.91 23.58 18.26
CA TYR A 253 -52.72 22.53 18.86
C TYR A 253 -51.87 21.28 19.15
N THR A 254 -52.24 20.58 20.21
CA THR A 254 -51.80 19.21 20.56
C THR A 254 -53.02 18.38 20.94
N LEU A 255 -52.90 17.06 21.02
CA LEU A 255 -53.98 16.20 21.51
C LEU A 255 -54.23 16.47 23.00
N ASN A 256 -55.49 16.49 23.43
CA ASN A 256 -55.84 16.62 24.84
C ASN A 256 -55.15 15.53 25.68
N GLY A 257 -54.42 15.92 26.73
CA GLY A 257 -53.64 15.01 27.58
C GLY A 257 -52.24 14.70 27.06
N ASN A 258 -51.76 15.36 26.00
CA ASN A 258 -50.41 15.21 25.45
C ASN A 258 -49.52 16.40 25.76
N ALA A 259 -48.22 16.12 25.79
CA ALA A 259 -47.21 17.16 25.72
C ALA A 259 -47.28 17.92 24.38
N PHE A 260 -46.77 19.15 24.38
CA PHE A 260 -46.59 19.92 23.16
C PHE A 260 -45.15 19.72 22.65
N PRO A 261 -44.92 19.25 21.41
CA PRO A 261 -43.57 19.01 20.93
C PRO A 261 -42.77 20.30 20.72
N LYS A 262 -41.60 20.43 21.36
CA LYS A 262 -40.76 21.65 21.30
C LYS A 262 -40.35 22.04 19.87
N PHE A 263 -40.17 21.07 18.97
CA PHE A 263 -39.80 21.35 17.57
C PHE A 263 -40.91 22.05 16.77
N ARG A 264 -42.16 22.09 17.27
CA ARG A 264 -43.30 22.78 16.63
C ARG A 264 -43.53 24.20 17.15
N VAL A 265 -42.62 24.73 17.96
CA VAL A 265 -42.65 26.15 18.36
C VAL A 265 -42.69 27.04 17.10
N PRO A 266 -43.57 28.06 17.03
CA PRO A 266 -43.69 28.89 15.84
C PRO A 266 -42.36 29.54 15.45
N ALA A 267 -42.05 29.56 14.15
CA ALA A 267 -40.77 30.06 13.63
C ALA A 267 -40.41 31.48 14.09
N LYS A 268 -41.42 32.33 14.36
CA LYS A 268 -41.23 33.68 14.89
C LYS A 268 -40.60 33.73 16.30
N PHE A 269 -40.56 32.60 17.00
CA PHE A 269 -39.99 32.44 18.34
C PHE A 269 -38.77 31.50 18.37
N ASN A 270 -38.17 31.21 17.21
CA ASN A 270 -36.92 30.45 17.17
C ASN A 270 -35.84 31.16 17.99
N GLY A 271 -35.17 30.42 18.88
CA GLY A 271 -34.09 30.93 19.72
C GLY A 271 -34.51 31.41 21.12
N VAL A 272 -35.80 31.39 21.46
CA VAL A 272 -36.26 31.66 22.84
C VAL A 272 -35.63 30.65 23.81
N ALA A 273 -34.90 31.15 24.80
CA ALA A 273 -34.13 30.33 25.73
C ALA A 273 -35.02 29.51 26.67
N SER A 274 -36.10 30.11 27.17
CA SER A 274 -37.07 29.44 28.04
C SER A 274 -38.48 30.01 27.88
N TRP A 275 -39.47 29.19 28.20
CA TRP A 275 -40.88 29.54 28.12
C TRP A 275 -41.48 29.58 29.52
N LYS A 276 -42.36 30.52 29.79
CA LYS A 276 -43.02 30.70 31.09
C LYS A 276 -44.51 30.46 30.94
N LEU A 277 -45.12 29.77 31.91
CA LEU A 277 -46.54 29.44 31.89
C LEU A 277 -47.39 30.65 32.32
N ASN A 278 -48.33 31.04 31.47
CA ASN A 278 -49.38 32.08 31.64
C ASN A 278 -48.90 33.51 31.90
N SER A 279 -47.67 33.73 32.39
CA SER A 279 -47.09 35.05 32.64
C SER A 279 -45.61 35.07 32.25
N SER A 280 -45.01 36.26 32.14
CA SER A 280 -43.57 36.42 31.87
C SER A 280 -42.68 36.16 33.10
N THR A 281 -43.27 35.76 34.22
CA THR A 281 -42.61 35.51 35.51
C THR A 281 -42.90 34.08 35.99
N GLY A 282 -41.96 33.46 36.67
CA GLY A 282 -42.10 32.08 37.19
C GLY A 282 -41.03 31.11 36.68
N SER A 283 -41.24 29.82 36.95
CA SER A 283 -40.37 28.73 36.50
C SER A 283 -40.48 28.46 34.99
N ASP A 284 -39.46 27.83 34.42
CA ASP A 284 -39.48 27.40 33.02
C ASP A 284 -40.54 26.32 32.80
N TYR A 285 -41.23 26.41 31.67
CA TYR A 285 -42.19 25.44 31.21
C TYR A 285 -41.45 24.19 30.71
N ASP A 286 -41.86 23.04 31.23
CA ASP A 286 -41.39 21.74 30.81
C ASP A 286 -42.21 21.27 29.61
N PHE A 287 -41.57 21.15 28.44
CA PHE A 287 -42.25 20.70 27.21
C PHE A 287 -42.68 19.23 27.28
N SER A 288 -42.24 18.45 28.27
CA SER A 288 -42.79 17.11 28.54
C SER A 288 -44.09 17.13 29.35
N ALA A 289 -44.51 18.29 29.87
CA ALA A 289 -45.75 18.43 30.61
C ALA A 289 -46.97 18.29 29.69
N LYS A 290 -47.95 17.49 30.14
CA LYS A 290 -49.22 17.26 29.43
C LYS A 290 -50.08 18.53 29.44
N VAL A 291 -50.68 18.83 28.29
CA VAL A 291 -51.64 19.93 28.10
C VAL A 291 -53.04 19.34 28.06
N ASN A 292 -53.89 19.73 29.01
CA ASN A 292 -55.28 19.28 29.06
C ASN A 292 -56.20 20.37 28.50
N HIS A 293 -57.21 19.95 27.76
CA HIS A 293 -58.29 20.83 27.33
C HIS A 293 -59.17 21.14 28.54
N ASP A 294 -59.35 22.42 28.83
CA ASP A 294 -60.18 22.91 29.91
C ASP A 294 -61.52 23.41 29.33
N THR A 295 -62.61 22.80 29.76
CA THR A 295 -63.96 23.12 29.27
C THR A 295 -64.52 24.41 29.87
N ASP A 296 -63.87 24.99 30.89
CA ASP A 296 -64.30 26.21 31.60
C ASP A 296 -63.58 27.48 31.10
N VAL A 297 -62.68 27.38 30.12
CA VAL A 297 -62.00 28.57 29.56
C VAL A 297 -62.96 29.32 28.64
N ASP A 298 -63.13 30.65 28.86
CA ASP A 298 -63.95 31.52 28.01
C ASP A 298 -63.73 31.21 26.52
N ALA A 299 -64.81 31.02 25.76
CA ALA A 299 -64.76 30.73 24.33
C ALA A 299 -63.79 31.68 23.60
N GLY A 300 -62.64 31.14 23.18
CA GLY A 300 -61.60 31.88 22.46
C GLY A 300 -60.25 32.05 23.18
N LYS A 301 -60.13 31.71 24.48
CA LYS A 301 -58.85 31.64 25.20
C LYS A 301 -58.16 30.29 24.99
N ALA A 302 -56.83 30.27 25.09
CA ALA A 302 -56.03 29.05 24.95
C ALA A 302 -55.90 28.32 26.30
N ASP A 303 -55.83 26.99 26.27
CA ASP A 303 -55.68 26.14 27.46
C ASP A 303 -54.35 26.41 28.18
N VAL A 304 -53.28 26.61 27.41
CA VAL A 304 -51.96 27.00 27.92
C VAL A 304 -51.45 28.20 27.13
N THR A 305 -51.00 29.25 27.84
CA THR A 305 -50.27 30.36 27.22
C THR A 305 -48.81 30.32 27.61
N LEU A 306 -47.91 30.13 26.65
CA LEU A 306 -46.46 30.17 26.85
C LEU A 306 -45.93 31.54 26.48
N VAL A 307 -45.28 32.19 27.45
CA VAL A 307 -44.68 33.53 27.33
C VAL A 307 -43.17 33.41 27.29
N ALA A 308 -42.51 34.01 26.31
CA ALA A 308 -41.05 34.03 26.27
C ALA A 308 -40.45 34.70 27.54
N SER A 309 -39.33 34.17 28.05
CA SER A 309 -38.66 34.66 29.28
C SER A 309 -38.02 36.04 29.17
N ASP A 310 -37.58 36.38 27.98
CA ASP A 310 -36.79 37.57 27.64
C ASP A 310 -37.58 38.48 26.68
N GLU A 311 -37.41 39.79 26.86
CA GLU A 311 -38.07 40.84 26.05
C GLU A 311 -37.54 40.87 24.61
N ALA A 312 -36.55 40.04 24.31
CA ALA A 312 -35.70 40.20 23.15
C ALA A 312 -36.26 39.56 21.87
N GLY A 313 -37.34 38.79 21.96
CA GLY A 313 -37.95 38.08 20.83
C GLY A 313 -38.75 38.92 19.83
N LEU A 314 -38.83 40.26 19.98
CA LEU A 314 -39.60 41.14 19.06
C LEU A 314 -38.86 42.33 18.48
N ARG A 315 -37.59 42.55 18.82
CA ARG A 315 -36.77 43.50 18.09
C ARG A 315 -35.49 42.81 17.73
N ASN A 316 -35.44 42.40 16.46
CA ASN A 316 -34.26 41.99 15.70
C ASN A 316 -33.02 42.75 16.20
N VAL A 317 -32.31 42.21 17.18
CA VAL A 317 -31.04 42.78 17.61
C VAL A 317 -30.09 42.53 16.46
N THR A 318 -29.63 43.62 15.87
CA THR A 318 -28.67 43.53 14.78
C THR A 318 -27.29 43.65 15.37
N VAL A 319 -26.59 42.54 15.45
CA VAL A 319 -25.16 42.57 15.76
C VAL A 319 -24.43 42.79 14.44
N LYS A 320 -23.61 43.83 14.39
CA LYS A 320 -22.80 44.23 13.25
C LYS A 320 -21.34 43.97 13.56
N TYR A 321 -20.66 43.31 12.65
CA TYR A 321 -19.22 43.12 12.70
C TYR A 321 -18.60 44.06 11.67
N VAL A 322 -17.67 44.89 12.09
CA VAL A 322 -16.99 45.87 11.25
C VAL A 322 -15.54 45.42 11.04
N TYR A 323 -15.19 45.29 9.78
CA TYR A 323 -13.88 44.84 9.32
C TYR A 323 -13.23 45.99 8.55
N LYS A 324 -11.95 46.27 8.83
CA LYS A 324 -11.17 47.35 8.20
C LYS A 324 -11.00 47.10 6.70
N ASN A 325 -10.99 48.13 5.85
CA ASN A 325 -10.73 48.00 4.40
C ASN A 325 -9.49 47.13 4.10
N GLY A 326 -9.65 46.12 3.25
CA GLY A 326 -8.62 45.11 2.95
C GLY A 326 -8.70 43.84 3.82
N ALA A 327 -9.46 43.84 4.91
CA ALA A 327 -9.86 42.63 5.62
C ALA A 327 -11.09 42.02 4.93
N THR A 328 -11.04 40.73 4.61
CA THR A 328 -12.11 40.03 3.90
C THR A 328 -13.10 39.42 4.89
N GLU A 329 -14.38 39.78 4.76
CA GLU A 329 -15.50 38.95 5.17
C GLU A 329 -15.74 37.91 4.08
N THR A 330 -15.63 36.62 4.37
CA THR A 330 -16.35 35.63 3.56
C THR A 330 -16.52 34.37 4.40
N GLY A 331 -17.74 33.85 4.46
CA GLY A 331 -18.07 32.63 5.20
C GLY A 331 -19.05 32.77 6.37
N ASN A 332 -19.37 33.97 6.83
CA ASN A 332 -20.49 34.05 7.78
C ASN A 332 -21.80 33.90 7.00
N THR A 333 -22.72 33.02 7.43
CA THR A 333 -24.11 32.93 6.91
C THR A 333 -24.96 34.16 7.25
N LEU A 334 -24.33 35.23 7.71
CA LEU A 334 -24.94 36.48 8.10
C LEU A 334 -25.03 37.35 6.85
N ALA A 335 -26.17 38.00 6.64
CA ALA A 335 -26.38 38.81 5.45
C ALA A 335 -25.35 39.96 5.41
N ASP A 336 -24.47 39.95 4.40
CA ASP A 336 -23.70 41.13 4.00
C ASP A 336 -24.71 42.20 3.58
N SER A 337 -24.74 43.29 4.34
CA SER A 337 -25.85 44.24 4.29
C SER A 337 -25.46 45.63 3.79
N SER A 338 -24.16 45.96 3.70
CA SER A 338 -23.70 47.23 3.11
C SER A 338 -22.18 47.35 2.98
N TRP A 339 -21.75 47.98 1.88
CA TRP A 339 -20.38 48.39 1.62
C TRP A 339 -20.22 49.91 1.85
N ASP A 340 -19.19 50.36 2.59
CA ASP A 340 -18.71 51.75 2.51
C ASP A 340 -17.23 51.78 2.10
N ALA A 341 -16.73 52.94 1.64
CA ALA A 341 -15.37 53.06 1.09
C ALA A 341 -14.24 52.71 2.08
N ALA A 342 -14.53 52.47 3.36
CA ALA A 342 -13.57 52.23 4.43
C ALA A 342 -13.77 50.90 5.20
N ASN A 343 -14.93 50.23 5.13
CA ASN A 343 -15.19 49.01 5.92
C ASN A 343 -16.13 48.00 5.24
N HIS A 344 -15.94 46.72 5.58
CA HIS A 344 -16.91 45.63 5.35
C HIS A 344 -17.78 45.41 6.61
N ILE A 345 -19.08 45.11 6.42
CA ILE A 345 -20.06 44.99 7.51
C ILE A 345 -21.03 43.79 7.34
N ALA A 346 -20.77 42.74 8.10
CA ALA A 346 -21.63 41.57 8.26
C ALA A 346 -22.59 41.81 9.41
N SER A 347 -23.85 41.40 9.20
CA SER A 347 -24.86 41.58 10.22
C SER A 347 -25.80 40.38 10.33
N TYR A 348 -26.23 40.10 11.54
CA TYR A 348 -27.27 39.12 11.79
C TYR A 348 -28.27 39.63 12.81
N ALA A 349 -29.51 39.18 12.59
CA ALA A 349 -30.57 39.36 13.54
C ALA A 349 -30.50 38.25 14.59
N THR A 350 -30.59 38.65 15.85
CA THR A 350 -30.68 37.75 17.01
C THR A 350 -31.49 38.45 18.10
N THR A 351 -31.43 37.95 19.33
CA THR A 351 -32.12 38.49 20.50
C THR A 351 -31.09 38.97 21.54
N ALA A 352 -31.42 40.03 22.28
CA ALA A 352 -30.52 40.73 23.21
C ALA A 352 -30.05 39.92 24.43
N ASP A 353 -30.76 38.84 24.77
CA ASP A 353 -30.44 37.87 25.83
C ASP A 353 -29.37 36.87 25.39
N GLN A 354 -29.23 36.66 24.07
CA GLN A 354 -28.25 35.72 23.53
C GLN A 354 -26.83 36.29 23.68
N LYS A 355 -25.87 35.37 23.77
CA LYS A 355 -24.45 35.73 23.64
C LYS A 355 -24.20 36.14 22.19
N PRO A 356 -23.38 37.18 21.93
CA PRO A 356 -22.98 37.48 20.57
C PRO A 356 -22.23 36.27 20.02
N VAL A 357 -22.63 35.79 18.85
CA VAL A 357 -21.91 34.75 18.12
C VAL A 357 -20.50 35.26 17.91
N LYS A 358 -19.47 34.53 18.38
CA LYS A 358 -18.10 34.91 18.03
C LYS A 358 -17.95 34.68 16.52
N PRO A 359 -17.83 35.74 15.70
CA PRO A 359 -17.52 35.55 14.29
C PRO A 359 -16.10 35.01 14.25
N VAL A 360 -15.73 34.41 13.14
CA VAL A 360 -14.34 33.98 13.03
C VAL A 360 -13.42 35.19 13.09
N ASP A 361 -12.34 35.02 13.84
CA ASP A 361 -11.29 36.00 13.94
C ASP A 361 -10.88 36.37 12.50
N PRO A 362 -11.12 37.62 12.10
CA PRO A 362 -10.97 38.00 10.72
C PRO A 362 -9.52 37.90 10.31
N VAL A 363 -9.28 38.14 9.03
CA VAL A 363 -7.93 38.23 8.49
C VAL A 363 -7.71 39.56 7.79
N ALA A 364 -6.58 40.21 8.07
CA ALA A 364 -6.19 41.45 7.42
C ALA A 364 -4.73 41.39 6.91
N PRO A 365 -4.45 42.02 5.75
CA PRO A 365 -3.11 42.32 5.24
C PRO A 365 -2.12 42.81 6.30
N ASN A 366 -0.96 42.14 6.42
CA ASN A 366 0.16 42.56 7.27
C ASN A 366 -0.20 42.82 8.72
N ALA A 367 -1.14 42.05 9.28
CA ALA A 367 -1.62 42.27 10.63
C ALA A 367 -1.87 40.98 11.40
N VAL A 368 -1.62 41.02 12.70
CA VAL A 368 -2.10 40.01 13.66
C VAL A 368 -3.41 40.51 14.24
N PHE A 369 -4.42 39.65 14.25
CA PHE A 369 -5.71 39.95 14.87
C PHE A 369 -5.52 40.07 16.38
N THR A 370 -5.90 41.21 16.96
CA THR A 370 -5.72 41.48 18.39
C THR A 370 -6.96 41.22 19.22
N GLY A 371 -8.08 40.86 18.58
CA GLY A 371 -9.36 40.64 19.26
C GLY A 371 -10.49 41.45 18.66
N TRP A 372 -11.70 41.12 19.10
CA TRP A 372 -12.89 41.92 18.79
C TRP A 372 -13.10 42.92 19.90
N TYR A 373 -13.44 44.14 19.51
CA TYR A 373 -13.61 45.23 20.43
C TYR A 373 -14.98 45.87 20.25
N THR A 374 -15.65 46.15 21.36
CA THR A 374 -16.77 47.08 21.37
C THR A 374 -16.14 48.48 21.32
N ASN A 375 -16.30 49.22 20.21
CA ASN A 375 -15.74 50.57 20.16
C ASN A 375 -16.53 51.49 21.11
N PRO A 376 -15.95 52.00 22.20
CA PRO A 376 -16.62 52.81 23.22
C PRO A 376 -16.31 54.30 23.05
N ASN A 377 -17.40 55.09 23.01
CA ASN A 377 -17.57 56.47 23.49
C ASN A 377 -16.48 57.55 23.23
N ALA A 378 -16.81 58.80 23.55
CA ALA A 378 -16.03 59.99 23.20
C ALA A 378 -14.63 60.10 23.86
N ASP A 379 -14.23 59.13 24.69
CA ASP A 379 -12.97 59.09 25.43
C ASP A 379 -11.88 58.20 24.80
N GLY A 380 -12.21 57.46 23.73
CA GLY A 380 -11.24 56.78 22.86
C GLY A 380 -10.57 55.53 23.44
N THR A 381 -11.07 54.98 24.55
CA THR A 381 -10.62 53.65 25.03
C THR A 381 -11.24 52.56 24.16
N SER A 382 -10.64 51.38 23.97
CA SER A 382 -11.24 50.24 23.22
C SER A 382 -11.42 49.06 24.16
N HIS A 383 -12.62 48.48 24.25
CA HIS A 383 -12.90 47.38 25.19
C HIS A 383 -13.05 46.04 24.45
N ALA A 384 -12.32 45.02 24.90
CA ALA A 384 -12.45 43.67 24.35
C ALA A 384 -13.89 43.13 24.56
N VAL A 385 -14.44 42.48 23.55
CA VAL A 385 -15.76 41.84 23.62
C VAL A 385 -15.73 40.72 24.66
N ASN A 386 -16.72 40.71 25.55
CA ASN A 386 -16.92 39.62 26.48
C ASN A 386 -17.88 38.59 25.88
N TRP A 387 -17.37 37.55 25.22
CA TRP A 387 -18.19 36.54 24.54
C TRP A 387 -19.15 35.76 25.45
N ASP A 388 -18.92 35.78 26.76
CA ASP A 388 -19.78 35.11 27.73
C ASP A 388 -20.91 35.97 28.29
N ALA A 389 -20.89 37.28 28.02
CA ALA A 389 -21.96 38.18 28.39
C ALA A 389 -23.05 38.26 27.31
N ALA A 390 -24.31 38.41 27.72
CA ALA A 390 -25.42 38.68 26.81
C ALA A 390 -25.16 39.94 25.96
N ILE A 391 -25.71 40.01 24.75
CA ILE A 391 -25.56 41.18 23.84
C ILE A 391 -25.98 42.48 24.54
N SER A 392 -27.05 42.44 25.34
CA SER A 392 -27.55 43.57 26.13
C SER A 392 -26.61 44.02 27.25
N ALA A 393 -25.68 43.17 27.68
CA ALA A 393 -24.68 43.47 28.71
C ALA A 393 -23.33 43.92 28.12
N GLN A 394 -23.19 43.94 26.79
CA GLN A 394 -21.98 44.41 26.12
C GLN A 394 -21.85 45.94 26.23
N GLN A 395 -20.62 46.41 26.48
CA GLN A 395 -20.30 47.84 26.35
C GLN A 395 -20.56 48.28 24.90
N GLY A 396 -21.19 49.43 24.68
CA GLY A 396 -21.52 49.91 23.33
C GLY A 396 -22.78 49.31 22.69
N TYR A 397 -23.53 48.43 23.38
CA TYR A 397 -24.90 48.08 22.99
C TYR A 397 -25.80 49.33 23.02
N LYS A 398 -26.52 49.60 21.92
CA LYS A 398 -27.34 50.81 21.76
C LYS A 398 -28.82 50.51 22.01
N ALA A 399 -29.54 51.50 22.54
CA ALA A 399 -30.98 51.44 22.82
C ALA A 399 -31.87 51.15 21.59
N ASN A 400 -31.32 51.30 20.37
CA ASN A 400 -32.00 50.96 19.12
C ASN A 400 -31.85 49.47 18.72
N GLY A 401 -31.30 48.62 19.60
CA GLY A 401 -31.12 47.18 19.34
C GLY A 401 -29.93 46.86 18.43
N THR A 402 -28.90 47.70 18.39
CA THR A 402 -27.67 47.45 17.62
C THR A 402 -26.46 47.29 18.53
N LEU A 403 -25.66 46.26 18.27
CA LEU A 403 -24.31 46.11 18.81
C LEU A 403 -23.33 46.15 17.64
N THR A 404 -22.31 47.01 17.69
CA THR A 404 -21.27 47.06 16.66
C THR A 404 -19.94 46.64 17.25
N LEU A 405 -19.37 45.58 16.67
CA LEU A 405 -18.11 44.98 17.08
C LEU A 405 -17.06 45.23 16.01
N TYR A 406 -15.88 45.67 16.42
CA TYR A 406 -14.81 46.06 15.53
C TYR A 406 -13.64 45.11 15.65
N ALA A 407 -13.14 44.66 14.51
CA ALA A 407 -11.92 43.85 14.45
C ALA A 407 -10.67 44.69 14.75
N GLY A 408 -9.90 44.29 15.75
CA GLY A 408 -8.62 44.93 16.09
C GLY A 408 -7.42 44.24 15.43
N TRP A 409 -6.39 45.04 15.11
CA TRP A 409 -5.24 44.62 14.32
C TRP A 409 -3.94 45.27 14.82
N ASP A 410 -2.87 44.48 14.95
CA ASP A 410 -1.50 44.98 15.09
C ASP A 410 -0.75 44.75 13.77
N THR A 411 -0.27 45.83 13.15
CA THR A 411 0.49 45.79 11.89
C THR A 411 1.98 46.10 12.06
N SER A 412 2.41 46.59 13.23
CA SER A 412 3.77 47.10 13.42
C SER A 412 4.74 46.08 14.00
N HIS A 413 4.25 44.98 14.58
CA HIS A 413 5.09 44.01 15.29
C HIS A 413 4.96 42.58 14.73
N VAL A 414 4.73 42.44 13.42
CA VAL A 414 4.37 41.15 12.80
C VAL A 414 5.46 40.60 11.89
N ALA A 415 5.57 39.27 11.80
CA ALA A 415 6.51 38.53 10.97
C ALA A 415 5.79 37.41 10.19
N GLN A 416 6.33 36.98 9.05
CA GLN A 416 5.73 35.98 8.15
C GLN A 416 6.40 34.59 8.27
N LEU A 417 5.59 33.54 8.36
CA LEU A 417 5.99 32.14 8.16
C LEU A 417 5.37 31.67 6.82
N HIS A 418 6.17 31.02 5.96
CA HIS A 418 5.74 30.50 4.65
C HIS A 418 5.92 28.99 4.65
N TYR A 419 4.83 28.24 4.60
CA TYR A 419 4.81 26.78 4.57
C TYR A 419 4.66 26.27 3.12
N ASP A 420 5.73 25.70 2.56
CA ASP A 420 5.71 24.99 1.28
C ASP A 420 5.34 23.53 1.55
N MET A 421 4.07 23.18 1.32
CA MET A 421 3.52 21.87 1.66
C MET A 421 4.06 20.74 0.79
N LYS A 422 4.63 21.05 -0.39
CA LYS A 422 5.14 20.03 -1.34
C LYS A 422 4.17 18.87 -1.59
N TYR A 423 2.85 19.11 -1.56
CA TYR A 423 1.91 18.11 -2.05
C TYR A 423 2.28 17.72 -3.49
N VAL A 424 2.02 16.49 -3.92
CA VAL A 424 2.38 16.06 -5.30
C VAL A 424 1.64 16.89 -6.36
N ASP A 425 0.47 17.44 -6.05
CA ASP A 425 -0.27 18.39 -6.89
C ASP A 425 0.09 19.87 -6.63
N GLY A 426 1.01 20.14 -5.71
CA GLY A 426 1.44 21.47 -5.31
C GLY A 426 0.63 22.04 -4.14
N GLY A 427 1.25 22.90 -3.33
CA GLY A 427 0.53 23.64 -2.29
C GLY A 427 1.43 24.49 -1.41
N ASN A 428 0.97 25.69 -1.10
CA ASN A 428 1.64 26.63 -0.20
C ASN A 428 0.63 27.14 0.84
N GLN A 429 1.11 27.47 2.02
CA GLN A 429 0.36 28.14 3.08
C GLN A 429 1.25 29.24 3.68
N TYR A 430 0.67 30.29 4.25
CA TYR A 430 1.44 31.30 4.97
C TYR A 430 0.84 31.49 6.38
N GLU A 431 1.54 32.18 7.28
CA GLU A 431 1.06 32.55 8.61
C GLU A 431 1.74 33.84 9.09
N TYR A 432 1.03 34.65 9.88
CA TYR A 432 1.56 35.91 10.44
C TYR A 432 1.46 35.87 11.94
N VAL A 433 2.59 36.09 12.59
CA VAL A 433 2.75 35.96 14.03
C VAL A 433 3.49 37.18 14.58
N TYR A 434 3.45 37.38 15.89
CA TYR A 434 4.28 38.41 16.51
C TYR A 434 5.77 38.13 16.29
N ALA A 435 6.51 39.15 15.90
CA ALA A 435 7.95 39.03 15.70
C ALA A 435 8.65 38.54 16.97
N GLY A 436 9.56 37.58 16.82
CA GLY A 436 10.26 36.96 17.95
C GLY A 436 9.41 36.05 18.84
N SER A 437 8.12 35.83 18.53
CA SER A 437 7.31 34.86 19.27
C SER A 437 7.70 33.41 18.93
N LYS A 438 7.49 32.49 19.88
CA LYS A 438 7.62 31.05 19.61
C LYS A 438 6.34 30.51 19.00
N HIS A 439 6.48 29.64 18.01
CA HIS A 439 5.37 29.06 17.28
C HIS A 439 5.62 27.58 17.00
N ASP A 440 4.64 26.74 17.29
CA ASP A 440 4.66 25.32 16.95
C ASP A 440 4.20 25.14 15.50
N LEU A 441 4.96 24.42 14.70
CA LEU A 441 4.64 24.21 13.29
C LEU A 441 3.60 23.08 13.14
N PRO A 442 2.75 23.11 12.10
CA PRO A 442 1.71 22.09 11.91
C PRO A 442 2.30 20.66 11.83
N ALA A 443 1.61 19.68 12.39
CA ALA A 443 2.04 18.28 12.40
C ALA A 443 0.86 17.33 12.21
N GLY A 444 1.13 16.07 11.81
CA GLY A 444 0.10 15.04 11.70
C GLY A 444 -0.87 15.19 10.52
N LEU A 445 -0.60 16.10 9.59
CA LEU A 445 -1.35 16.22 8.33
C LEU A 445 -1.13 14.98 7.46
N GLU A 446 -2.12 14.61 6.64
CA GLU A 446 -2.03 13.42 5.80
C GLU A 446 -2.17 13.76 4.32
N GLU A 447 -1.23 13.27 3.52
CA GLU A 447 -1.26 13.34 2.07
C GLU A 447 -1.66 11.95 1.53
N TYR A 448 -2.80 11.88 0.84
CA TYR A 448 -3.40 10.62 0.38
C TYR A 448 -3.32 10.44 -1.12
N TYR A 449 -3.17 9.18 -1.52
CA TYR A 449 -3.44 8.72 -2.88
C TYR A 449 -4.19 7.37 -2.92
N GLN A 450 -4.50 6.82 -4.11
CA GLN A 450 -5.44 5.71 -4.36
C GLN A 450 -5.09 4.33 -3.75
N THR A 451 -6.08 3.59 -3.23
CA THR A 451 -5.93 2.20 -2.69
C THR A 451 -6.29 1.09 -3.70
N GLU A 452 -5.88 -0.17 -3.45
CA GLU A 452 -6.17 -1.37 -4.28
C GLU A 452 -7.67 -1.61 -4.55
N ALA A 453 -8.56 -1.23 -3.63
CA ALA A 453 -10.01 -1.39 -3.80
C ALA A 453 -10.63 -0.38 -4.79
N GLN A 454 -9.87 0.65 -5.18
CA GLN A 454 -10.35 1.88 -5.83
C GLN A 454 -9.51 2.23 -7.07
N LYS A 455 -8.90 1.21 -7.67
CA LYS A 455 -7.93 1.24 -8.78
C LYS A 455 -8.51 1.90 -10.04
N ASP A 456 -7.99 3.07 -10.41
CA ASP A 456 -8.10 3.56 -11.79
C ASP A 456 -7.17 2.70 -12.67
N ALA A 457 -7.77 1.91 -13.57
CA ALA A 457 -7.05 0.98 -14.46
C ALA A 457 -6.02 1.68 -15.37
N LEU A 458 -6.11 3.00 -15.55
CA LEU A 458 -5.21 3.80 -16.37
C LEU A 458 -4.14 4.55 -15.56
N LYS A 459 -4.26 4.65 -14.22
CA LYS A 459 -3.45 5.58 -13.41
C LYS A 459 -2.76 4.99 -12.17
N GLY A 460 -3.20 3.83 -11.66
CA GLY A 460 -2.51 3.08 -10.59
C GLY A 460 -2.58 3.67 -9.16
N GLU A 461 -2.24 2.84 -8.16
CA GLU A 461 -2.32 3.11 -6.71
C GLU A 461 -1.21 4.02 -6.17
N TYR A 462 -1.49 4.79 -5.11
CA TYR A 462 -0.46 5.51 -4.34
C TYR A 462 -0.92 5.66 -2.87
N THR A 463 -0.02 5.86 -1.92
CA THR A 463 -0.24 5.64 -0.46
C THR A 463 -0.44 6.89 0.39
N SER A 464 -0.76 6.75 1.70
CA SER A 464 -0.80 7.87 2.66
C SER A 464 0.58 8.23 3.22
N LYS A 465 0.96 9.52 3.17
CA LYS A 465 2.09 10.09 3.93
C LYS A 465 1.56 10.97 5.05
N THR A 466 2.29 11.06 6.16
CA THR A 466 1.98 11.96 7.27
C THR A 466 3.03 13.06 7.37
N LEU A 467 2.66 14.30 7.68
CA LEU A 467 3.60 15.39 7.91
C LEU A 467 4.30 15.16 9.26
N VAL A 468 5.60 14.92 9.22
CA VAL A 468 6.43 14.62 10.40
C VAL A 468 7.27 15.81 10.88
N GLY A 469 7.33 16.89 10.09
CA GLY A 469 7.95 18.15 10.50
C GLY A 469 8.28 19.06 9.32
N TRP A 470 9.22 19.98 9.51
CA TRP A 470 9.54 21.02 8.51
C TRP A 470 11.04 21.28 8.40
N TYR A 471 11.51 21.60 7.20
CA TYR A 471 12.83 22.18 6.97
C TYR A 471 12.75 23.70 6.89
N LEU A 472 13.70 24.42 7.47
CA LEU A 472 13.86 25.85 7.20
C LEU A 472 14.50 26.06 5.81
N GLY A 473 13.78 26.72 4.91
CA GLY A 473 14.15 26.93 3.51
C GLY A 473 14.03 25.67 2.64
N ASP A 474 14.41 25.79 1.36
CA ASP A 474 14.26 24.71 0.38
C ASP A 474 15.23 23.53 0.57
N ASN A 475 16.32 23.72 1.30
CA ASN A 475 17.43 22.76 1.43
C ASN A 475 17.86 22.55 2.91
N GLY A 476 16.94 22.74 3.86
CA GLY A 476 17.24 22.53 5.29
C GLY A 476 17.67 21.09 5.59
N LYS A 477 18.51 20.92 6.62
CA LYS A 477 19.00 19.59 7.06
C LYS A 477 18.33 19.07 8.31
N ASP A 478 17.83 19.97 9.15
CA ASP A 478 17.24 19.63 10.45
C ASP A 478 15.72 19.78 10.39
N VAL A 479 15.01 18.73 10.82
CA VAL A 479 13.56 18.75 10.96
C VAL A 479 13.20 19.53 12.21
N VAL A 480 12.44 20.62 12.04
CA VAL A 480 11.90 21.44 13.13
C VAL A 480 10.40 21.23 13.27
N THR A 481 9.93 21.23 14.51
CA THR A 481 8.49 21.18 14.88
C THR A 481 8.03 22.44 15.58
N SER A 482 8.96 23.34 15.92
CA SER A 482 8.70 24.63 16.57
C SER A 482 9.80 25.63 16.20
N VAL A 483 9.46 26.90 16.06
CA VAL A 483 10.39 27.96 15.62
C VAL A 483 10.17 29.26 16.39
N THR A 484 11.17 30.14 16.34
CA THR A 484 11.01 31.55 16.72
C THR A 484 10.75 32.35 15.46
N ALA A 485 9.68 33.15 15.46
CA ALA A 485 9.33 34.02 14.36
C ALA A 485 10.45 35.03 14.04
N PRO A 486 10.68 35.37 12.76
CA PRO A 486 11.72 36.32 12.37
C PRO A 486 11.39 37.75 12.83
N ALA A 487 12.25 38.72 12.52
CA ALA A 487 12.03 40.09 12.96
C ALA A 487 10.78 40.71 12.29
N ALA A 488 10.28 41.82 12.86
CA ALA A 488 9.11 42.48 12.32
C ALA A 488 9.36 42.91 10.86
N GLY A 489 8.44 42.54 9.96
CA GLY A 489 8.55 42.78 8.52
C GLY A 489 9.35 41.73 7.74
N GLU A 490 9.88 40.69 8.39
CA GLU A 490 10.63 39.61 7.72
C GLU A 490 9.77 38.36 7.45
N SER A 491 10.30 37.46 6.62
CA SER A 491 9.65 36.20 6.22
C SER A 491 10.61 35.01 6.35
N ALA A 492 10.11 33.87 6.84
CA ALA A 492 10.83 32.61 6.91
C ALA A 492 10.07 31.50 6.18
N LYS A 493 10.74 30.81 5.25
CA LYS A 493 10.16 29.68 4.50
C LYS A 493 10.42 28.36 5.23
N TYR A 494 9.42 27.50 5.27
CA TYR A 494 9.41 26.19 5.88
C TYR A 494 8.88 25.18 4.86
N THR A 495 9.66 24.17 4.50
CA THR A 495 9.27 23.15 3.54
C THR A 495 8.85 21.87 4.29
N ALA A 496 7.67 21.36 3.96
CA ALA A 496 7.09 20.19 4.62
C ALA A 496 7.97 18.94 4.48
N VAL A 497 8.11 18.22 5.59
CA VAL A 497 8.76 16.91 5.66
C VAL A 497 7.69 15.87 5.88
N TRP A 498 7.31 15.20 4.81
CA TRP A 498 6.39 14.07 4.85
C TRP A 498 7.14 12.79 5.22
N SER A 499 6.51 11.93 6.01
CA SER A 499 6.97 10.58 6.30
C SER A 499 7.35 9.90 4.99
N GLY A 500 8.55 9.34 4.88
CA GLY A 500 9.05 8.75 3.65
C GLY A 500 8.50 7.35 3.40
N SER A 501 7.18 7.20 3.59
CA SER A 501 6.41 6.12 2.96
C SER A 501 6.63 6.21 1.45
N GLN A 502 7.54 5.37 0.97
CA GLN A 502 7.88 5.26 -0.44
C GLN A 502 7.12 4.08 -1.03
N SER A 503 6.68 4.22 -2.28
CA SER A 503 6.00 3.17 -3.03
C SER A 503 6.73 2.88 -4.34
N ILE A 504 6.92 1.60 -4.66
CA ILE A 504 7.40 1.15 -5.96
C ILE A 504 6.45 0.11 -6.54
N ARG A 505 6.30 0.13 -7.86
CA ARG A 505 5.54 -0.88 -8.58
C ARG A 505 6.47 -2.04 -8.91
N LEU A 506 6.12 -3.24 -8.51
CA LEU A 506 6.81 -4.45 -8.93
C LEU A 506 6.09 -5.00 -10.16
N ASN A 507 6.79 -5.10 -11.28
CA ASN A 507 6.34 -5.79 -12.46
C ASN A 507 6.91 -7.21 -12.44
N ALA A 508 6.02 -8.21 -12.40
CA ALA A 508 6.43 -9.60 -12.41
C ALA A 508 7.07 -10.02 -13.74
N ASN A 509 6.99 -9.19 -14.80
CA ASN A 509 7.64 -9.38 -16.09
C ASN A 509 7.47 -10.81 -16.63
N SER A 510 6.22 -11.15 -17.02
CA SER A 510 5.77 -12.49 -17.41
C SER A 510 5.67 -13.53 -16.27
N GLY A 511 5.96 -13.15 -15.02
CA GLY A 511 5.59 -13.90 -13.81
C GLY A 511 4.25 -13.43 -13.22
N LYS A 512 3.94 -13.86 -12.00
CA LYS A 512 2.74 -13.49 -11.25
C LYS A 512 2.99 -13.30 -9.75
N PHE A 513 2.24 -12.38 -9.12
CA PHE A 513 2.01 -12.28 -7.69
C PHE A 513 0.57 -12.67 -7.41
N ASP A 514 0.32 -13.82 -6.78
CA ASP A 514 -1.05 -14.24 -6.41
C ASP A 514 -2.06 -14.12 -7.58
N GLY A 515 -1.61 -14.41 -8.82
CA GLY A 515 -2.40 -14.28 -10.05
C GLY A 515 -2.26 -12.97 -10.84
N GLN A 516 -1.70 -11.91 -10.25
CA GLN A 516 -1.51 -10.58 -10.85
C GLN A 516 -0.12 -10.41 -11.49
N THR A 517 0.01 -9.63 -12.56
CA THR A 517 1.32 -9.36 -13.20
C THR A 517 2.07 -8.18 -12.58
N TYR A 518 1.41 -7.40 -11.73
CA TYR A 518 2.00 -6.28 -11.02
C TYR A 518 1.58 -6.30 -9.55
N LYS A 519 2.42 -5.77 -8.67
CA LYS A 519 2.12 -5.58 -7.26
C LYS A 519 2.80 -4.31 -6.74
N TRP A 520 2.08 -3.47 -6.03
CA TRP A 520 2.68 -2.34 -5.35
C TRP A 520 3.22 -2.76 -3.98
N VAL A 521 4.37 -2.21 -3.62
CA VAL A 521 4.94 -2.38 -2.29
C VAL A 521 5.35 -1.04 -1.73
N THR A 522 5.13 -0.87 -0.43
CA THR A 522 5.48 0.34 0.30
C THR A 522 6.35 0.02 1.49
N LYS A 523 7.26 0.93 1.80
CA LYS A 523 8.09 0.88 3.00
C LYS A 523 7.99 2.17 3.78
N THR A 524 8.06 2.07 5.10
CA THR A 524 8.31 3.22 5.97
C THR A 524 9.79 3.64 5.92
N ASP A 525 10.14 4.77 6.53
CA ASP A 525 11.53 5.23 6.65
C ASP A 525 12.43 4.24 7.41
N SER A 526 11.84 3.46 8.32
CA SER A 526 12.56 2.48 9.13
C SER A 526 12.79 1.13 8.42
N GLN A 527 12.11 0.89 7.30
CA GLN A 527 12.16 -0.37 6.55
C GLN A 527 13.05 -0.21 5.32
N ARG A 528 13.72 -1.30 4.91
CA ARG A 528 14.42 -1.38 3.62
C ARG A 528 13.51 -1.97 2.55
N TRP A 529 13.84 -1.75 1.28
CA TRP A 529 13.06 -2.32 0.18
C TRP A 529 13.03 -3.86 0.23
N GLN A 530 14.14 -4.50 0.59
CA GLN A 530 14.19 -5.95 0.79
C GLN A 530 13.22 -6.50 1.85
N ASP A 531 12.77 -5.65 2.79
CA ASP A 531 11.91 -6.08 3.89
C ASP A 531 10.43 -6.08 3.46
N VAL A 532 10.10 -5.39 2.37
CA VAL A 532 8.72 -5.20 1.88
C VAL A 532 8.48 -5.72 0.47
N VAL A 533 9.53 -5.82 -0.34
CA VAL A 533 9.46 -6.36 -1.70
C VAL A 533 9.20 -7.86 -1.61
N VAL A 534 8.11 -8.29 -2.23
CA VAL A 534 7.76 -9.71 -2.36
C VAL A 534 8.21 -10.22 -3.72
N ASN A 535 8.68 -11.45 -3.76
CA ASN A 535 9.11 -12.07 -5.01
C ASN A 535 7.90 -12.63 -5.76
N PRO A 536 7.73 -12.29 -7.06
CA PRO A 536 6.75 -12.97 -7.90
C PRO A 536 7.19 -14.42 -8.13
N THR A 537 6.26 -15.25 -8.60
CA THR A 537 6.53 -16.60 -9.09
C THR A 537 6.33 -16.66 -10.60
N ARG A 538 7.18 -17.40 -11.30
CA ARG A 538 7.00 -17.70 -12.71
C ARG A 538 7.32 -19.17 -12.92
N ASP A 539 6.32 -19.93 -13.34
CA ASP A 539 6.46 -21.35 -13.63
C ASP A 539 7.66 -21.55 -14.56
N GLY A 540 8.60 -22.43 -14.21
CA GLY A 540 9.80 -22.66 -15.04
C GLY A 540 11.02 -21.78 -14.73
N TYR A 541 10.90 -20.72 -13.93
CA TYR A 541 11.92 -19.68 -13.80
C TYR A 541 12.21 -19.25 -12.35
N THR A 542 13.49 -19.01 -12.05
CA THR A 542 13.97 -18.48 -10.77
C THR A 542 14.17 -16.99 -10.96
N LEU A 543 13.62 -16.21 -10.03
CA LEU A 543 13.90 -14.78 -9.95
C LEU A 543 15.35 -14.57 -9.53
N THR A 544 16.14 -13.88 -10.35
CA THR A 544 17.54 -13.54 -10.02
C THR A 544 17.70 -12.15 -9.43
N GLY A 545 16.69 -11.29 -9.59
CA GLY A 545 16.71 -9.95 -9.04
C GLY A 545 15.70 -9.04 -9.73
N TRP A 546 15.93 -7.75 -9.57
CA TRP A 546 15.07 -6.69 -10.07
C TRP A 546 15.89 -5.72 -10.90
N THR A 547 15.27 -5.14 -11.93
CA THR A 547 15.88 -4.08 -12.73
C THR A 547 15.02 -2.82 -12.74
N TYR A 548 15.66 -1.67 -12.85
CA TYR A 548 15.03 -0.38 -13.08
C TYR A 548 15.74 0.32 -14.25
N ASN A 549 15.01 0.71 -15.30
CA ASN A 549 15.57 1.28 -16.53
C ASN A 549 16.73 0.45 -17.14
N GLY A 550 16.65 -0.89 -17.04
CA GLY A 550 17.68 -1.81 -17.52
C GLY A 550 18.90 -1.98 -16.61
N GLY A 551 18.99 -1.23 -15.50
CA GLY A 551 20.02 -1.36 -14.48
C GLY A 551 19.65 -2.32 -13.36
N SER A 552 20.62 -3.05 -12.79
CA SER A 552 20.37 -4.00 -11.69
C SER A 552 20.08 -3.27 -10.38
N VAL A 553 19.11 -3.75 -9.60
CA VAL A 553 18.65 -3.10 -8.37
C VAL A 553 19.13 -3.88 -7.14
N ASN A 554 19.70 -3.16 -6.19
CA ASN A 554 20.03 -3.68 -4.86
C ASN A 554 18.97 -3.23 -3.84
N LEU A 555 18.10 -4.17 -3.45
CA LEU A 555 17.00 -3.91 -2.50
C LEU A 555 17.47 -3.65 -1.06
N TYR A 556 18.71 -4.03 -0.71
CA TYR A 556 19.28 -3.77 0.62
C TYR A 556 19.67 -2.30 0.75
N SER A 557 20.43 -1.77 -0.23
CA SER A 557 20.87 -0.38 -0.26
C SER A 557 19.83 0.58 -0.83
N GLY A 558 18.84 0.08 -1.56
CA GLY A 558 17.83 0.89 -2.24
C GLY A 558 18.39 1.65 -3.44
N THR A 559 19.38 1.07 -4.11
CA THR A 559 20.10 1.68 -5.24
C THR A 559 20.02 0.81 -6.49
N TYR A 560 20.36 1.37 -7.66
CA TYR A 560 20.45 0.65 -8.92
C TYR A 560 21.65 1.10 -9.75
N ASP A 561 22.18 0.18 -10.55
CA ASP A 561 23.37 0.39 -11.38
C ASP A 561 22.98 0.76 -12.81
N LEU A 562 23.22 2.02 -13.21
CA LEU A 562 23.05 2.45 -14.60
C LEU A 562 24.36 2.28 -15.38
N PRO A 563 24.36 1.63 -16.56
CA PRO A 563 25.54 1.62 -17.42
C PRO A 563 25.79 3.03 -17.96
N SER A 564 26.95 3.59 -17.66
CA SER A 564 27.44 4.88 -18.19
C SER A 564 28.76 4.70 -18.94
N THR A 565 29.17 5.71 -19.71
CA THR A 565 30.43 5.70 -20.47
C THR A 565 31.68 5.64 -19.57
N ALA A 566 31.55 5.81 -18.26
CA ALA A 566 32.63 5.79 -17.28
C ALA A 566 32.59 4.57 -16.32
N GLY A 567 31.57 3.71 -16.39
CA GLY A 567 31.40 2.56 -15.50
C GLY A 567 29.95 2.28 -15.12
N PHE A 568 29.73 1.80 -13.89
CA PHE A 568 28.40 1.64 -13.28
C PHE A 568 28.19 2.74 -12.24
N ASP A 569 27.18 3.59 -12.44
CA ASP A 569 26.79 4.60 -11.45
C ASP A 569 25.76 3.99 -10.48
N ASN A 570 26.15 3.86 -9.21
CA ASN A 570 25.31 3.33 -8.13
C ASN A 570 24.39 4.44 -7.61
N LEU A 571 23.19 4.56 -8.19
CA LEU A 571 22.26 5.66 -7.94
C LEU A 571 21.10 5.24 -7.02
N PRO A 572 20.59 6.13 -6.15
CA PRO A 572 19.40 5.84 -5.35
C PRO A 572 18.16 5.66 -6.23
N LEU A 573 17.26 4.75 -5.85
CA LEU A 573 15.96 4.62 -6.49
C LEU A 573 15.18 5.94 -6.33
N PRO A 574 14.53 6.47 -7.39
CA PRO A 574 13.81 7.73 -7.30
C PRO A 574 12.68 7.69 -6.26
N THR A 575 12.47 8.79 -5.54
CA THR A 575 11.52 8.84 -4.41
C THR A 575 10.31 9.76 -4.67
N THR A 576 10.27 10.44 -5.82
CA THR A 576 9.26 11.45 -6.17
C THR A 576 9.03 11.54 -7.69
N GLY A 577 7.77 11.70 -8.11
CA GLY A 577 7.41 12.31 -9.40
C GLY A 577 7.16 11.38 -10.61
N SER A 578 7.43 10.08 -10.53
CA SER A 578 7.07 9.12 -11.59
C SER A 578 6.98 7.70 -11.01
N THR A 579 6.11 6.87 -11.57
CA THR A 579 5.86 5.48 -11.20
C THR A 579 7.16 4.65 -11.27
N VAL A 580 7.95 4.58 -10.19
CA VAL A 580 9.16 3.73 -10.16
C VAL A 580 8.72 2.28 -10.28
N THR A 581 9.06 1.65 -11.40
CA THR A 581 8.68 0.26 -11.70
C THR A 581 9.92 -0.61 -11.70
N LEU A 582 9.98 -1.59 -10.80
CA LEU A 582 11.01 -2.62 -10.81
C LEU A 582 10.52 -3.80 -11.65
N ASP A 583 11.29 -4.19 -12.65
CA ASP A 583 10.99 -5.35 -13.49
C ASP A 583 11.72 -6.59 -12.95
N ALA A 584 10.97 -7.67 -12.75
CA ALA A 584 11.53 -8.96 -12.35
C ALA A 584 12.46 -9.50 -13.44
N VAL A 585 13.65 -9.94 -13.03
CA VAL A 585 14.61 -10.62 -13.91
C VAL A 585 14.53 -12.11 -13.66
N TRP A 586 14.31 -12.85 -14.74
CA TRP A 586 14.08 -14.29 -14.69
C TRP A 586 15.23 -15.02 -15.39
N VAL A 587 15.72 -16.07 -14.74
CA VAL A 587 16.49 -17.13 -15.40
C VAL A 587 15.71 -18.43 -15.30
N LEU A 588 15.89 -19.32 -16.26
CA LEU A 588 15.26 -20.64 -16.22
C LEU A 588 15.73 -21.36 -14.93
N SER A 589 14.80 -21.88 -14.11
CA SER A 589 15.14 -22.56 -12.85
C SER A 589 15.86 -23.87 -13.15
N ALA A 590 17.19 -23.86 -13.12
CA ALA A 590 18.06 -25.04 -13.20
C ALA A 590 17.53 -26.17 -14.10
N ALA A 591 17.23 -25.87 -15.37
CA ALA A 591 17.25 -26.89 -16.40
C ALA A 591 18.68 -26.97 -16.94
N GLN A 592 19.52 -27.77 -16.28
CA GLN A 592 20.86 -28.12 -16.78
C GLN A 592 21.22 -29.61 -16.65
N ASP A 593 20.31 -30.48 -16.18
CA ASP A 593 20.63 -31.92 -16.04
C ASP A 593 20.58 -32.70 -17.36
N ILE A 594 19.77 -32.29 -18.35
CA ILE A 594 19.77 -32.93 -19.68
C ILE A 594 21.06 -32.62 -20.45
N ASP A 595 21.53 -31.38 -20.38
CA ASP A 595 22.78 -30.96 -21.03
C ASP A 595 24.00 -31.63 -20.39
N ALA A 596 23.98 -31.82 -19.07
CA ALA A 596 24.99 -32.58 -18.36
C ALA A 596 24.96 -34.07 -18.76
N ALA A 597 23.77 -34.67 -18.82
CA ALA A 597 23.60 -36.07 -19.19
C ALA A 597 24.02 -36.33 -20.65
N PHE A 598 23.59 -35.53 -21.63
CA PHE A 598 24.07 -35.64 -23.01
C PHE A 598 25.53 -35.20 -23.18
N GLY A 599 26.04 -34.32 -22.32
CA GLY A 599 27.44 -33.93 -22.30
C GLY A 599 28.39 -35.07 -21.90
N ALA A 600 27.96 -35.98 -21.03
CA ALA A 600 28.75 -37.13 -20.59
C ALA A 600 28.92 -38.21 -21.67
N TYR A 601 27.84 -38.53 -22.40
CA TYR A 601 27.83 -39.54 -23.47
C TYR A 601 27.10 -39.04 -24.73
N PRO A 602 27.70 -38.09 -25.47
CA PRO A 602 27.04 -37.48 -26.61
C PRO A 602 26.97 -38.42 -27.82
N LEU A 603 25.82 -38.39 -28.50
CA LEU A 603 25.60 -38.95 -29.84
C LEU A 603 26.31 -38.10 -30.91
N ALA A 604 26.52 -38.65 -32.10
CA ALA A 604 27.18 -38.00 -33.21
C ALA A 604 26.30 -36.87 -33.79
N ASN A 605 26.84 -35.65 -33.81
CA ASN A 605 26.21 -34.50 -34.45
C ASN A 605 26.82 -34.28 -35.83
N GLU A 606 25.99 -34.33 -36.88
CA GLU A 606 26.36 -33.84 -38.20
C GLU A 606 25.99 -32.36 -38.29
N GLY A 607 26.94 -31.47 -37.97
CA GLY A 607 26.95 -30.10 -38.52
C GLY A 607 26.36 -28.93 -37.74
N ASP A 608 25.95 -29.04 -36.48
CA ASP A 608 25.35 -27.89 -35.74
C ASP A 608 26.11 -27.42 -34.49
N ALA A 609 26.03 -26.11 -34.24
CA ALA A 609 26.68 -25.40 -33.13
C ALA A 609 26.02 -25.62 -31.74
N TYR A 610 24.95 -26.43 -31.67
CA TYR A 610 24.16 -26.66 -30.44
C TYR A 610 24.34 -28.10 -29.92
N LYS A 611 24.42 -28.27 -28.59
CA LYS A 611 24.65 -29.54 -27.87
C LYS A 611 23.45 -30.51 -27.89
N THR A 612 22.65 -30.51 -28.94
CA THR A 612 21.42 -31.31 -29.07
C THR A 612 21.64 -32.50 -30.02
N PRO A 613 21.22 -33.73 -29.68
CA PRO A 613 21.33 -34.88 -30.57
C PRO A 613 20.43 -34.71 -31.81
N THR A 614 20.95 -35.00 -33.01
CA THR A 614 20.18 -34.88 -34.26
C THR A 614 19.25 -36.07 -34.52
N PHE A 615 19.47 -37.19 -33.82
CA PHE A 615 18.76 -38.46 -34.03
C PHE A 615 18.73 -38.92 -35.50
N ALA A 616 19.71 -38.50 -36.31
CA ALA A 616 19.69 -38.68 -37.76
C ALA A 616 20.39 -39.97 -38.22
N ASN A 617 21.41 -40.44 -37.49
CA ASN A 617 22.29 -41.51 -37.95
C ASN A 617 22.61 -42.55 -36.85
N LYS A 618 21.62 -43.37 -36.53
CA LYS A 618 21.70 -44.37 -35.44
C LYS A 618 22.87 -45.36 -35.62
N SER A 619 23.19 -45.66 -36.88
CA SER A 619 24.33 -46.54 -37.23
C SER A 619 25.69 -45.90 -36.93
N ALA A 620 25.82 -44.58 -37.09
CA ALA A 620 27.01 -43.85 -36.66
C ALA A 620 27.09 -43.78 -35.12
N ASP A 621 25.95 -43.63 -34.45
CA ASP A 621 25.89 -43.57 -32.99
C ASP A 621 26.28 -44.88 -32.30
N TYR A 622 25.90 -46.03 -32.86
CA TYR A 622 26.36 -47.32 -32.34
C TYR A 622 27.89 -47.49 -32.40
N LYS A 623 28.56 -46.83 -33.34
CA LYS A 623 30.03 -46.92 -33.48
C LYS A 623 30.79 -46.12 -32.40
N LEU A 624 30.09 -45.38 -31.55
CA LEU A 624 30.70 -44.58 -30.47
C LEU A 624 31.05 -45.40 -29.22
N ALA A 625 30.67 -46.68 -29.13
CA ALA A 625 30.98 -47.55 -27.99
C ALA A 625 32.48 -47.57 -27.65
N GLU A 626 33.33 -47.69 -28.69
CA GLU A 626 34.79 -47.69 -28.57
C GLU A 626 35.32 -46.34 -28.08
N LYS A 627 34.70 -45.22 -28.49
CA LYS A 627 35.12 -43.86 -28.10
C LYS A 627 34.97 -43.63 -26.60
N TYR A 628 33.92 -44.19 -25.99
CA TYR A 628 33.62 -44.01 -24.56
C TYR A 628 34.03 -45.20 -23.69
N ALA A 629 34.81 -46.14 -24.24
CA ALA A 629 35.27 -47.35 -23.54
C ALA A 629 34.13 -48.11 -22.86
N LYS A 630 33.02 -48.32 -23.59
CA LYS A 630 31.87 -49.11 -23.13
C LYS A 630 31.74 -50.38 -23.97
N THR A 631 31.15 -51.43 -23.40
CA THR A 631 30.85 -52.64 -24.17
C THR A 631 29.87 -52.33 -25.30
N GLN A 632 30.06 -52.95 -26.47
CA GLN A 632 29.22 -52.71 -27.66
C GLN A 632 27.74 -53.01 -27.38
N GLU A 633 27.46 -54.04 -26.60
CA GLU A 633 26.09 -54.43 -26.23
C GLU A 633 25.41 -53.39 -25.33
N SER A 634 26.06 -52.95 -24.24
CA SER A 634 25.49 -51.93 -23.35
C SER A 634 25.35 -50.57 -24.05
N TRP A 635 26.28 -50.24 -24.94
CA TRP A 635 26.22 -49.00 -25.73
C TRP A 635 25.08 -49.03 -26.75
N ASN A 636 24.86 -50.15 -27.46
CA ASN A 636 23.74 -50.26 -28.39
C ASN A 636 22.40 -50.12 -27.66
N ALA A 637 22.26 -50.75 -26.48
CA ALA A 637 21.07 -50.61 -25.65
C ALA A 637 20.84 -49.18 -25.15
N TYR A 638 21.92 -48.47 -24.79
CA TYR A 638 21.86 -47.03 -24.47
C TYR A 638 21.37 -46.21 -25.67
N VAL A 639 21.98 -46.38 -26.84
CA VAL A 639 21.56 -45.67 -28.07
C VAL A 639 20.11 -46.00 -28.44
N ASP A 640 19.67 -47.25 -28.32
CA ASP A 640 18.28 -47.64 -28.54
C ASP A 640 17.30 -46.94 -27.62
N THR A 641 17.64 -46.88 -26.33
CA THR A 641 16.82 -46.21 -25.32
C THR A 641 16.74 -44.72 -25.62
N VAL A 642 17.87 -44.06 -25.90
CA VAL A 642 17.93 -42.63 -26.22
C VAL A 642 17.14 -42.29 -27.48
N TYR A 643 17.22 -43.12 -28.53
CA TYR A 643 16.41 -42.96 -29.75
C TYR A 643 14.90 -43.15 -29.50
N GLY A 644 14.52 -44.03 -28.57
CA GLY A 644 13.13 -44.19 -28.15
C GLY A 644 12.56 -42.97 -27.42
N LEU A 645 13.42 -42.12 -26.85
CA LEU A 645 13.03 -40.89 -26.16
C LEU A 645 12.95 -39.67 -27.10
N LYS A 646 13.16 -39.84 -28.41
CA LYS A 646 13.19 -38.75 -29.40
C LYS A 646 11.94 -37.88 -29.38
N ASP A 647 10.75 -38.48 -29.34
CA ASP A 647 9.49 -37.73 -29.36
C ASP A 647 9.28 -36.93 -28.08
N GLU A 648 9.67 -37.47 -26.92
CA GLU A 648 9.65 -36.74 -25.65
C GLU A 648 10.64 -35.56 -25.66
N PHE A 649 11.83 -35.76 -26.23
CA PHE A 649 12.82 -34.70 -26.40
C PHE A 649 12.34 -33.59 -27.35
N HIS A 650 11.70 -33.94 -28.47
CA HIS A 650 11.10 -32.96 -29.37
C HIS A 650 9.91 -32.23 -28.74
N ALA A 651 9.09 -32.94 -27.95
CA ALA A 651 7.95 -32.35 -27.26
C ALA A 651 8.37 -31.25 -26.27
N LEU A 652 9.56 -31.33 -25.67
CA LEU A 652 10.10 -30.29 -24.77
C LEU A 652 10.14 -28.90 -25.40
N TYR A 653 10.34 -28.80 -26.72
CA TYR A 653 10.39 -27.51 -27.43
C TYR A 653 9.01 -26.88 -27.59
N GLY A 654 7.93 -27.66 -27.49
CA GLY A 654 6.56 -27.19 -27.47
C GLY A 654 5.99 -26.91 -26.07
N LEU A 655 6.68 -27.35 -25.00
CA LEU A 655 6.27 -27.11 -23.61
C LEU A 655 6.84 -25.79 -23.07
N SER A 656 6.20 -25.23 -22.06
CA SER A 656 6.64 -24.02 -21.35
C SER A 656 6.43 -24.14 -19.83
N GLY A 657 7.08 -23.27 -19.06
CA GLY A 657 6.88 -23.17 -17.61
C GLY A 657 7.21 -24.43 -16.80
N GLN A 658 6.37 -24.76 -15.82
CA GLN A 658 6.56 -25.90 -14.91
C GLN A 658 6.39 -27.24 -15.62
N GLU A 659 5.49 -27.33 -16.60
CA GLU A 659 5.31 -28.53 -17.43
C GLU A 659 6.60 -28.87 -18.19
N LYS A 660 7.34 -27.85 -18.65
CA LYS A 660 8.65 -28.05 -19.26
C LYS A 660 9.68 -28.55 -18.25
N ILE A 661 9.71 -28.01 -17.02
CA ILE A 661 10.62 -28.49 -15.96
C ILE A 661 10.32 -29.95 -15.62
N ASP A 662 9.06 -30.30 -15.41
CA ASP A 662 8.66 -31.65 -15.01
C ASP A 662 8.97 -32.66 -16.12
N ALA A 663 8.69 -32.30 -17.38
CA ALA A 663 9.07 -33.10 -18.53
C ALA A 663 10.58 -33.23 -18.68
N GLN A 664 11.35 -32.16 -18.45
CA GLN A 664 12.81 -32.20 -18.48
C GLN A 664 13.38 -33.11 -17.37
N LYS A 665 12.84 -33.03 -16.16
CA LYS A 665 13.24 -33.87 -15.03
C LYS A 665 12.92 -35.35 -15.27
N ALA A 666 11.73 -35.63 -15.80
CA ALA A 666 11.34 -36.98 -16.18
C ALA A 666 12.24 -37.55 -17.29
N LEU A 667 12.57 -36.74 -18.29
CA LEU A 667 13.46 -37.15 -19.38
C LEU A 667 14.90 -37.35 -18.90
N ALA A 668 15.42 -36.45 -18.07
CA ALA A 668 16.74 -36.57 -17.46
C ALA A 668 16.87 -37.85 -16.63
N ALA A 669 15.84 -38.20 -15.84
CA ALA A 669 15.82 -39.45 -15.06
C ALA A 669 15.84 -40.70 -15.95
N LYS A 670 15.10 -40.69 -17.07
CA LYS A 670 15.13 -41.79 -18.07
C LYS A 670 16.49 -41.91 -18.74
N LEU A 671 17.13 -40.78 -19.03
CA LEU A 671 18.47 -40.74 -19.62
C LEU A 671 19.52 -41.26 -18.63
N GLN A 672 19.48 -40.80 -17.37
CA GLN A 672 20.36 -41.28 -16.30
C GLN A 672 20.21 -42.80 -16.09
N ALA A 673 18.97 -43.31 -16.05
CA ALA A 673 18.72 -44.74 -15.93
C ALA A 673 19.25 -45.56 -17.12
N ALA A 674 19.34 -44.95 -18.32
CA ALA A 674 19.99 -45.58 -19.47
C ALA A 674 21.52 -45.55 -19.35
N GLN A 675 22.08 -44.47 -18.79
CA GLN A 675 23.52 -44.33 -18.53
C GLN A 675 24.01 -45.28 -17.46
N ASP A 676 23.23 -45.49 -16.39
CA ASP A 676 23.56 -46.40 -15.30
C ASP A 676 23.68 -47.87 -15.76
N LYS A 677 23.11 -48.19 -16.94
CA LYS A 677 23.22 -49.51 -17.58
C LYS A 677 24.45 -49.66 -18.49
N LEU A 678 25.23 -48.59 -18.68
CA LEU A 678 26.46 -48.65 -19.45
C LEU A 678 27.53 -49.41 -18.68
N VAL A 679 28.17 -50.35 -19.35
CA VAL A 679 29.23 -51.18 -18.75
C VAL A 679 30.58 -50.69 -19.27
N ASP A 680 31.44 -50.25 -18.34
CA ASP A 680 32.83 -49.89 -18.63
C ASP A 680 33.59 -51.10 -19.19
N ASP A 681 34.39 -50.87 -20.21
CA ASP A 681 35.33 -51.84 -20.76
C ASP A 681 36.64 -51.83 -19.93
N LYS A 682 36.53 -52.12 -18.61
CA LYS A 682 37.67 -52.18 -17.67
C LYS A 682 37.69 -53.47 -16.85
N ALA A 683 38.90 -54.03 -16.70
CA ALA A 683 39.20 -55.11 -15.76
C ALA A 683 39.05 -54.66 -14.29
N PRO A 684 38.92 -55.61 -13.34
CA PRO A 684 38.58 -55.36 -11.93
C PRO A 684 39.45 -54.31 -11.20
N ALA A 685 38.91 -53.67 -10.16
CA ALA A 685 39.63 -52.66 -9.36
C ALA A 685 40.95 -53.20 -8.81
N GLY A 686 42.03 -52.41 -8.93
CA GLY A 686 43.39 -52.83 -8.57
C GLY A 686 44.12 -53.62 -9.66
N THR A 687 43.49 -53.80 -10.84
CA THR A 687 44.07 -54.55 -11.96
C THR A 687 44.18 -53.72 -13.24
N THR A 688 45.09 -54.11 -14.13
CA THR A 688 45.35 -53.51 -15.44
C THR A 688 45.37 -54.63 -16.49
N THR A 689 44.57 -54.49 -17.54
CA THR A 689 44.58 -55.43 -18.67
C THR A 689 45.77 -55.14 -19.58
N VAL A 690 46.54 -56.17 -19.95
CA VAL A 690 47.57 -56.09 -20.99
C VAL A 690 47.10 -56.80 -22.24
N TYR A 691 47.01 -56.07 -23.33
CA TYR A 691 46.59 -56.56 -24.64
C TYR A 691 47.79 -56.98 -25.48
N ARG A 692 47.61 -58.01 -26.33
CA ARG A 692 48.61 -58.48 -27.29
C ARG A 692 48.13 -58.27 -28.73
N LEU A 693 49.01 -57.75 -29.57
CA LEU A 693 48.80 -57.71 -31.03
C LEU A 693 49.92 -58.42 -31.74
N PHE A 694 49.59 -59.02 -32.87
CA PHE A 694 50.53 -59.60 -33.81
C PHE A 694 50.64 -58.73 -35.08
N ASN A 695 51.85 -58.42 -35.53
CA ASN A 695 52.10 -57.76 -36.80
C ASN A 695 52.36 -58.81 -37.90
N PRO A 696 51.36 -59.12 -38.76
CA PRO A 696 51.54 -60.12 -39.82
C PRO A 696 52.54 -59.69 -40.90
N ASN A 697 52.92 -58.42 -40.95
CA ASN A 697 53.86 -57.88 -41.92
C ASN A 697 55.31 -57.91 -41.43
N GLU A 698 55.55 -58.16 -40.13
CA GLU A 698 56.89 -58.30 -39.59
C GLU A 698 57.41 -59.72 -39.84
N LYS A 699 58.61 -59.82 -40.42
CA LYS A 699 59.26 -61.11 -40.75
C LYS A 699 60.55 -61.34 -39.94
N ARG A 700 60.89 -60.41 -39.04
CA ARG A 700 62.06 -60.41 -38.15
C ARG A 700 61.59 -60.35 -36.69
N ALA A 701 62.33 -59.68 -35.80
CA ALA A 701 61.92 -59.41 -34.43
C ALA A 701 60.75 -58.42 -34.37
N GLY A 702 59.98 -58.41 -33.28
CA GLY A 702 58.93 -57.41 -33.05
C GLY A 702 57.58 -57.73 -33.67
N SER A 703 57.33 -59.01 -33.96
CA SER A 703 56.04 -59.45 -34.47
C SER A 703 54.93 -59.38 -33.43
N HIS A 704 55.25 -59.34 -32.13
CA HIS A 704 54.27 -59.16 -31.05
C HIS A 704 54.47 -57.86 -30.25
N HIS A 705 53.35 -57.22 -29.90
CA HIS A 705 53.33 -56.03 -29.04
C HIS A 705 52.41 -56.22 -27.84
N TYR A 706 52.85 -55.79 -26.65
CA TYR A 706 52.12 -55.92 -25.40
C TYR A 706 51.88 -54.53 -24.81
N THR A 707 50.62 -54.17 -24.56
CA THR A 707 50.29 -52.83 -24.09
C THR A 707 49.13 -52.80 -23.11
N ALA A 708 49.28 -52.01 -22.05
CA ALA A 708 48.17 -51.63 -21.18
C ALA A 708 47.35 -50.47 -21.76
N SER A 709 47.82 -49.84 -22.83
CA SER A 709 47.14 -48.74 -23.50
C SER A 709 46.19 -49.26 -24.57
N VAL A 710 44.89 -49.23 -24.28
CA VAL A 710 43.84 -49.52 -25.27
C VAL A 710 43.94 -48.59 -26.50
N TYR A 711 44.46 -47.37 -26.32
CA TYR A 711 44.74 -46.46 -27.43
C TYR A 711 45.84 -46.99 -28.35
N GLU A 712 46.98 -47.42 -27.80
CA GLU A 712 48.09 -48.00 -28.57
C GLU A 712 47.63 -49.29 -29.27
N TYR A 713 46.85 -50.11 -28.57
CA TYR A 713 46.23 -51.32 -29.11
C TYR A 713 45.33 -51.03 -30.33
N ASN A 714 44.41 -50.09 -30.20
CA ASN A 714 43.52 -49.73 -31.31
C ASN A 714 44.23 -48.98 -32.43
N ALA A 715 45.24 -48.15 -32.11
CA ALA A 715 46.03 -47.44 -33.11
C ALA A 715 46.88 -48.39 -33.97
N LEU A 716 47.48 -49.42 -33.37
CA LEU A 716 48.24 -50.44 -34.09
C LEU A 716 47.33 -51.33 -34.95
N ALA A 717 46.16 -51.70 -34.42
CA ALA A 717 45.17 -52.45 -35.20
C ALA A 717 44.73 -51.69 -36.47
N ARG A 718 44.50 -50.38 -36.37
CA ARG A 718 44.20 -49.52 -37.54
C ARG A 718 45.35 -49.43 -38.54
N LYS A 719 46.59 -49.69 -38.11
CA LYS A 719 47.78 -49.78 -38.96
C LYS A 719 48.03 -51.19 -39.51
N GLY A 720 47.07 -52.10 -39.37
CA GLY A 720 47.12 -53.45 -39.95
C GLY A 720 47.65 -54.54 -39.03
N TRP A 721 47.84 -54.26 -37.73
CA TRP A 721 48.18 -55.30 -36.75
C TRP A 721 46.93 -56.14 -36.42
N VAL A 722 47.13 -57.45 -36.23
CA VAL A 722 46.10 -58.40 -35.81
C VAL A 722 45.94 -58.32 -34.31
N ARG A 723 44.71 -58.06 -33.86
CA ARG A 723 44.34 -58.08 -32.45
C ARG A 723 44.28 -59.52 -31.95
N GLU A 724 45.08 -59.86 -30.95
CA GLU A 724 45.02 -61.17 -30.27
C GLU A 724 44.27 -61.12 -28.94
N GLY A 725 43.78 -59.95 -28.55
CA GLY A 725 42.96 -59.77 -27.36
C GLY A 725 43.77 -59.53 -26.09
N VAL A 726 43.15 -59.88 -24.96
CA VAL A 726 43.79 -59.79 -23.64
C VAL A 726 44.81 -60.92 -23.52
N ALA A 727 46.09 -60.58 -23.34
CA ALA A 727 47.12 -61.58 -23.08
C ALA A 727 47.14 -62.00 -21.61
N PHE A 728 46.99 -61.03 -20.70
CA PHE A 728 46.89 -61.26 -19.26
C PHE A 728 46.37 -60.01 -18.55
N VAL A 729 45.96 -60.20 -17.29
CA VAL A 729 45.62 -59.13 -16.36
C VAL A 729 46.74 -59.01 -15.34
N THR A 730 47.14 -57.79 -14.99
CA THR A 730 48.17 -57.51 -13.99
C THR A 730 47.66 -56.50 -12.96
N THR A 731 48.46 -56.07 -12.01
CA THR A 731 48.10 -55.04 -11.03
C THR A 731 48.23 -53.63 -11.59
N SER A 732 47.46 -52.69 -11.05
CA SER A 732 47.63 -51.26 -11.38
C SER A 732 48.82 -50.60 -10.66
N ASP A 733 49.35 -51.25 -9.62
CA ASP A 733 50.50 -50.85 -8.80
C ASP A 733 51.47 -52.02 -8.58
N GLY A 734 52.69 -51.78 -8.09
CA GLY A 734 53.70 -52.81 -7.86
C GLY A 734 55.04 -52.51 -8.54
N ASP A 735 55.80 -53.56 -8.82
CA ASP A 735 57.10 -53.45 -9.47
C ASP A 735 56.95 -53.10 -10.95
N PRO A 736 57.73 -52.13 -11.47
CA PRO A 736 57.60 -51.68 -12.84
C PRO A 736 58.22 -52.67 -13.83
N VAL A 737 57.46 -53.05 -14.87
CA VAL A 737 58.00 -53.73 -16.04
C VAL A 737 58.44 -52.67 -17.04
N TYR A 738 59.75 -52.55 -17.24
CA TYR A 738 60.34 -51.57 -18.15
C TYR A 738 60.19 -52.02 -19.60
N ARG A 739 59.84 -51.08 -20.49
CA ARG A 739 59.66 -51.30 -21.93
C ARG A 739 60.74 -50.56 -22.72
N ALA A 740 61.52 -51.30 -23.50
CA ALA A 740 62.51 -50.74 -24.42
C ALA A 740 62.14 -51.08 -25.86
N TYR A 741 62.28 -50.11 -26.78
CA TYR A 741 62.03 -50.28 -28.21
C TYR A 741 63.34 -50.31 -28.99
N ASN A 742 63.53 -51.30 -29.85
CA ASN A 742 64.67 -51.37 -30.75
C ASN A 742 64.33 -50.69 -32.09
N PRO A 743 64.88 -49.49 -32.38
CA PRO A 743 64.60 -48.82 -33.65
C PRO A 743 65.16 -49.53 -34.88
N ASN A 744 66.07 -50.50 -34.72
CA ASN A 744 66.70 -51.19 -35.84
C ASN A 744 65.86 -52.34 -36.42
N ASP A 745 65.02 -52.97 -35.59
CA ASP A 745 64.21 -54.13 -36.00
C ASP A 745 62.74 -54.05 -35.56
N GLY A 746 62.34 -53.02 -34.82
CA GLY A 746 60.96 -52.82 -34.38
C GLY A 746 60.56 -53.62 -33.13
N SER A 747 61.47 -54.40 -32.55
CA SER A 747 61.17 -55.23 -31.38
C SER A 747 61.00 -54.42 -30.10
N HIS A 748 60.17 -54.96 -29.21
CA HIS A 748 59.98 -54.44 -27.86
C HIS A 748 60.49 -55.47 -26.84
N PHE A 749 61.20 -54.99 -25.84
CA PHE A 749 61.71 -55.79 -24.73
C PHE A 749 61.06 -55.35 -23.43
N TYR A 750 60.57 -56.34 -22.67
CA TYR A 750 59.83 -56.14 -21.41
C TYR A 750 60.58 -56.87 -20.29
N THR A 751 61.04 -56.14 -19.28
CA THR A 751 61.78 -56.76 -18.18
C THR A 751 61.51 -56.08 -16.84
N LEU A 752 61.45 -56.88 -15.79
CA LEU A 752 61.51 -56.43 -14.39
C LEU A 752 62.94 -56.03 -13.98
N SER A 753 63.96 -56.56 -14.65
CA SER A 753 65.36 -56.30 -14.31
C SER A 753 65.79 -54.94 -14.85
N LYS A 754 65.97 -53.98 -13.95
CA LYS A 754 66.51 -52.67 -14.32
C LYS A 754 67.92 -52.77 -14.92
N VAL A 755 68.68 -53.81 -14.57
CA VAL A 755 70.01 -54.09 -15.14
C VAL A 755 69.90 -54.54 -16.60
N GLU A 756 69.01 -55.48 -16.92
CA GLU A 756 68.74 -55.91 -18.31
C GLU A 756 68.26 -54.72 -19.16
N PHE A 757 67.33 -53.93 -18.61
CA PHE A 757 66.83 -52.72 -19.27
C PHE A 757 67.93 -51.71 -19.57
N ASN A 758 68.76 -51.37 -18.59
CA ASN A 758 69.85 -50.41 -18.76
C ASN A 758 70.90 -50.92 -19.78
N HIS A 759 71.14 -52.24 -19.85
CA HIS A 759 72.00 -52.83 -20.88
C HIS A 759 71.40 -52.69 -22.28
N ALA A 760 70.09 -52.93 -22.45
CA ALA A 760 69.41 -52.73 -23.74
C ALA A 760 69.48 -51.27 -24.20
N VAL A 761 69.19 -50.32 -23.30
CA VAL A 761 69.28 -48.88 -23.59
C VAL A 761 70.71 -48.47 -23.95
N LYS A 762 71.71 -48.96 -23.20
CA LYS A 762 73.14 -48.73 -23.51
C LYS A 762 73.54 -49.32 -24.87
N ALA A 763 72.91 -50.41 -25.29
CA ALA A 763 73.11 -51.04 -26.60
C ALA A 763 72.37 -50.32 -27.74
N GLY A 764 71.71 -49.17 -27.47
CA GLY A 764 71.07 -48.33 -28.48
C GLY A 764 69.55 -48.47 -28.58
N TRP A 765 68.91 -49.19 -27.66
CA TRP A 765 67.45 -49.26 -27.58
C TRP A 765 66.88 -47.98 -26.98
N ARG A 766 65.68 -47.60 -27.41
CA ARG A 766 64.96 -46.43 -26.91
C ARG A 766 64.20 -46.79 -25.63
N ASP A 767 64.42 -46.00 -24.58
CA ASP A 767 63.62 -46.04 -23.36
C ASP A 767 62.19 -45.56 -23.66
N GLU A 768 61.20 -46.43 -23.45
CA GLU A 768 59.77 -46.11 -23.58
C GLU A 768 59.05 -46.06 -22.22
N GLY A 769 59.81 -46.09 -21.13
CA GLY A 769 59.30 -46.01 -19.76
C GLY A 769 58.74 -47.34 -19.25
N ILE A 770 57.71 -47.22 -18.41
CA ILE A 770 57.05 -48.36 -17.74
C ILE A 770 55.89 -48.81 -18.63
N GLY A 771 55.89 -50.08 -19.06
CA GLY A 771 54.81 -50.64 -19.86
C GLY A 771 53.57 -50.98 -19.03
N PHE A 772 53.79 -51.57 -17.85
CA PHE A 772 52.77 -51.92 -16.85
C PHE A 772 53.47 -52.31 -15.52
N HIS A 773 52.69 -52.53 -14.46
CA HIS A 773 53.18 -52.98 -13.15
C HIS A 773 52.79 -54.44 -12.90
N VAL A 774 53.54 -55.11 -12.04
CA VAL A 774 53.25 -56.46 -11.55
C VAL A 774 53.49 -56.53 -10.05
N ALA A 775 52.75 -57.38 -9.33
CA ALA A 775 52.91 -57.54 -7.89
C ALA A 775 53.36 -58.96 -7.51
N ASP A 776 54.17 -59.09 -6.47
CA ASP A 776 54.59 -60.37 -5.88
C ASP A 776 53.42 -61.24 -5.38
N THR A 777 52.26 -60.63 -5.15
CA THR A 777 51.02 -61.32 -4.79
C THR A 777 50.43 -62.11 -5.95
N SER A 778 50.76 -61.80 -7.21
CA SER A 778 50.32 -62.53 -8.39
C SER A 778 50.88 -63.96 -8.40
N LYS A 779 50.08 -64.93 -8.86
CA LYS A 779 50.42 -66.38 -8.76
C LYS A 779 50.42 -67.13 -10.08
N ALA A 780 49.94 -66.55 -11.19
CA ALA A 780 49.94 -67.22 -12.49
C ALA A 780 51.24 -66.91 -13.25
N PRO A 781 52.04 -67.90 -13.68
CA PRO A 781 53.31 -67.63 -14.35
C PRO A 781 53.12 -67.07 -15.76
N LEU A 782 53.89 -66.04 -16.11
CA LEU A 782 54.09 -65.57 -17.48
C LEU A 782 55.47 -66.05 -17.95
N TYR A 783 55.49 -66.87 -19.00
CA TYR A 783 56.70 -67.45 -19.57
C TYR A 783 57.33 -66.47 -20.57
N ARG A 784 58.66 -66.27 -20.49
CA ARG A 784 59.47 -65.52 -21.48
C ARG A 784 60.28 -66.51 -22.31
N ILE A 785 60.13 -66.44 -23.62
CA ILE A 785 60.80 -67.32 -24.57
C ILE A 785 61.53 -66.45 -25.59
N TYR A 786 62.81 -66.73 -25.83
CA TYR A 786 63.66 -65.97 -26.72
C TYR A 786 63.94 -66.73 -28.02
N ASN A 787 63.74 -66.08 -29.16
CA ASN A 787 64.12 -66.63 -30.45
C ASN A 787 65.55 -66.18 -30.83
N PRO A 788 66.56 -67.08 -30.79
CA PRO A 788 67.93 -66.70 -31.16
C PRO A 788 68.10 -66.34 -32.63
N ASN A 789 67.17 -66.73 -33.51
CA ASN A 789 67.24 -66.45 -34.95
C ASN A 789 66.66 -65.08 -35.32
N SER A 790 65.63 -64.61 -34.60
CA SER A 790 65.02 -63.30 -34.86
C SER A 790 65.43 -62.23 -33.85
N GLY A 791 65.80 -62.60 -32.62
CA GLY A 791 65.99 -61.67 -31.51
C GLY A 791 64.70 -61.35 -30.74
N GLU A 792 63.57 -61.97 -31.09
CA GLU A 792 62.27 -61.71 -30.47
C GLU A 792 62.14 -62.34 -29.08
N HIS A 793 61.52 -61.60 -28.16
CA HIS A 793 61.03 -62.13 -26.90
C HIS A 793 59.51 -62.28 -26.99
N PHE A 794 59.02 -63.47 -26.64
CA PHE A 794 57.61 -63.79 -26.60
C PHE A 794 57.14 -64.06 -25.17
N TYR A 795 55.96 -63.55 -24.82
CA TYR A 795 55.42 -63.59 -23.47
C TYR A 795 54.04 -64.22 -23.46
N THR A 796 53.88 -65.31 -22.72
CA THR A 796 52.61 -66.04 -22.70
C THR A 796 52.30 -66.63 -21.34
N THR A 797 51.01 -66.65 -20.98
CA THR A 797 50.50 -67.39 -19.82
C THR A 797 50.27 -68.87 -20.16
N SER A 798 50.25 -69.21 -21.46
CA SER A 798 50.04 -70.57 -21.95
C SER A 798 51.35 -71.35 -21.92
N LYS A 799 51.47 -72.26 -20.95
CA LYS A 799 52.55 -73.26 -20.93
C LYS A 799 52.58 -74.11 -22.21
N GLY A 800 51.44 -74.27 -22.89
CA GLY A 800 51.35 -74.99 -24.15
C GLY A 800 51.99 -74.23 -25.31
N GLU A 801 51.74 -72.92 -25.40
CA GLU A 801 52.32 -72.03 -26.43
C GLU A 801 53.85 -71.94 -26.25
N ALA A 802 54.31 -71.70 -25.02
CA ALA A 802 55.74 -71.71 -24.68
C ALA A 802 56.44 -73.02 -25.11
N LYS A 803 55.85 -74.18 -24.77
CA LYS A 803 56.40 -75.48 -25.17
C LYS A 803 56.43 -75.67 -26.69
N ALA A 804 55.43 -75.17 -27.39
CA ALA A 804 55.36 -75.28 -28.84
C ALA A 804 56.48 -74.48 -29.52
N ASP A 805 56.85 -73.31 -28.99
CA ASP A 805 57.93 -72.50 -29.56
C ASP A 805 59.32 -73.00 -29.15
N ILE A 806 59.47 -73.51 -27.93
CA ILE A 806 60.68 -74.23 -27.52
C ILE A 806 60.92 -75.44 -28.43
N ALA A 807 59.87 -76.21 -28.76
CA ALA A 807 59.98 -77.32 -29.70
C ALA A 807 60.38 -76.90 -31.13
N LYS A 808 60.17 -75.62 -31.49
CA LYS A 808 60.61 -75.02 -32.76
C LYS A 808 62.00 -74.38 -32.66
N GLY A 809 62.74 -74.59 -31.56
CA GLY A 809 64.12 -74.13 -31.40
C GLY A 809 64.28 -72.77 -30.74
N TRP A 810 63.24 -72.25 -30.06
CA TRP A 810 63.36 -71.06 -29.23
C TRP A 810 63.93 -71.43 -27.84
N ASN A 811 64.63 -70.51 -27.20
CA ASN A 811 65.23 -70.68 -25.89
C ASN A 811 64.21 -70.36 -24.78
N ASP A 812 64.03 -71.30 -23.86
CA ASP A 812 63.27 -71.06 -22.64
C ASP A 812 64.08 -70.17 -21.68
N GLU A 813 63.55 -68.99 -21.37
CA GLU A 813 64.14 -68.09 -20.37
C GLU A 813 63.40 -68.14 -19.02
N GLY A 814 62.46 -69.08 -18.88
CA GLY A 814 61.72 -69.32 -17.66
C GLY A 814 60.57 -68.35 -17.42
N ILE A 815 60.21 -68.18 -16.15
CA ILE A 815 59.13 -67.30 -15.72
C ILE A 815 59.68 -65.88 -15.66
N ALA A 816 59.11 -64.98 -16.46
CA ALA A 816 59.46 -63.56 -16.45
C ALA A 816 58.98 -62.90 -15.16
N TRP A 817 57.70 -63.14 -14.83
CA TRP A 817 57.01 -62.69 -13.62
C TRP A 817 55.66 -63.43 -13.49
N ASN A 818 54.95 -63.19 -12.39
CA ASN A 818 53.59 -63.69 -12.21
C ASN A 818 52.53 -62.60 -12.49
N VAL A 819 51.38 -63.00 -13.01
CA VAL A 819 50.23 -62.16 -13.38
C VAL A 819 48.95 -62.60 -12.65
N ILE A 820 47.88 -61.79 -12.77
CA ILE A 820 46.53 -62.10 -12.31
C ILE A 820 45.84 -62.91 -13.42
N LYS A 821 45.18 -64.00 -13.06
CA LYS A 821 44.53 -64.88 -14.04
C LYS A 821 43.24 -64.29 -14.56
#